data_AF-A0A842NMI1-F1
#
_entry.id   AF-A0A842NMI1-F1
#
_cell.length_a   1.000
_cell.length_b   1.000
_cell.length_c   1.000
_cell.angle_alpha   90.00
_cell.angle_beta   90.00
_cell.angle_gamma   90.00
#
_symmetry.space_group_name_H-M   'P 1'
#
loop_
_entity.id
_entity.type
_entity.pdbx_description
1 polymer ?
#
loop_
_entity_poly.entity_id
_entity_poly.type
_entity_poly.pdbx_seq_one_letter_code
_entity_poly.pdbx_strand_id
1 'polypeptide(L)'
;MKKSILIFFIIVFLTLAIVSAESKYTREHSEELFHLIDWQNYTPSTFDKALKEQKPIFLMISAPAWCYWCHVYESKDYLYHPDLYPYINENFITIFVDSDKRPDLTRKYLEGGWPSTTIFSPDFRRINGFTGPRDPFGLRDYFEQIVAYLSDKSFIGLGYQLNYQEVTTKIPEKSQLLLIEANLLSYFTNQFDRTYGGFGPNNAPEWREGQKFPAGFTYKYILEKFEETGKQEYLDLVKLTFDNQYTDIAELEARYRLYDPVEGGFHRYSTNRDWSIPHYEKMLFDQAKLIRAYAHLLKITNDSNVEIAVNGSVSFVINEFYDEEGGFYSSQDAYLEEEYFGLSAEEREKIDPPYIDRTRNMDSNSMMISTFLYLYSAYGNEAYQDIAEKSLNFLKNNMIGSEGAYYYFDYDKKDAFLTGQAVSNSWAILAFLEGYDTLGEEDYLETARKVADYSLANLYDWNSGGFFERNSKDTEFYAPNERIDLSKPYGENAVYSYAMLKLYLETKELEYLESGLKTLGYLFDRISGVDETYYFIKASLLVKDNNLLSVYADNKEEVDRLVEQKRDSFFLEALLEQEQKGVSLDDAPKLRDEFTNVGFIVLAILAFAAGILSFLSPCCLPVLSAYFAHNVNANKGEILKNTAFFFFGLAIVFSIFGMGATLVGNLFRENRLVFTQVAGAVIIVFGVLEIFGKGFSGLQINLKRNKKTPLGSFLFGGVFAIGWSACIGPILASLLLLSATTGTAFKGSGLLFIYALGLAIPLILVSLYFDRIKNKRFWRILKGRTIKFKILGKQVKVHSTYLISGLILIIIGVLIFNDYLYRLNQLALQSTYVQEIIIKGEEFLKNLFIR
;
A
#
# COMPACT_ATOMS: atom_id res chain seq x y z
N MET A 1 53.37 -37.91 0.80
CA MET A 1 52.18 -37.14 1.27
C MET A 1 51.82 -35.92 0.41
N LYS A 2 52.37 -35.73 -0.80
CA LYS A 2 52.09 -34.53 -1.64
C LYS A 2 51.25 -34.78 -2.91
N LYS A 3 50.72 -36.00 -3.12
CA LYS A 3 49.84 -36.31 -4.27
C LYS A 3 48.37 -36.55 -3.90
N SER A 4 48.04 -36.69 -2.62
CA SER A 4 46.66 -36.95 -2.16
C SER A 4 45.89 -35.67 -1.79
N ILE A 5 46.58 -34.55 -1.54
CA ILE A 5 45.94 -33.27 -1.20
C ILE A 5 45.49 -32.52 -2.46
N LEU A 6 46.19 -32.70 -3.58
CA LEU A 6 45.83 -32.07 -4.86
C LEU A 6 44.59 -32.71 -5.49
N ILE A 7 44.40 -34.03 -5.33
CA ILE A 7 43.19 -34.72 -5.80
C ILE A 7 41.98 -34.38 -4.92
N PHE A 8 42.19 -34.14 -3.62
CA PHE A 8 41.12 -33.67 -2.74
C PHE A 8 40.68 -32.25 -3.07
N PHE A 9 41.61 -31.34 -3.40
CA PHE A 9 41.27 -29.98 -3.86
C PHE A 9 40.67 -29.96 -5.27
N ILE A 10 41.11 -30.84 -6.18
CA ILE A 10 40.52 -30.95 -7.52
C ILE A 10 39.12 -31.56 -7.45
N ILE A 11 38.86 -32.53 -6.56
CA ILE A 11 37.51 -33.05 -6.36
C ILE A 11 36.64 -32.03 -5.63
N VAL A 12 37.16 -31.25 -4.67
CA VAL A 12 36.40 -30.17 -4.01
C VAL A 12 36.16 -28.97 -4.95
N PHE A 13 37.02 -28.72 -5.95
CA PHE A 13 36.79 -27.71 -7.00
C PHE A 13 36.01 -28.24 -8.22
N LEU A 14 35.99 -29.55 -8.50
CA LEU A 14 35.08 -30.17 -9.49
C LEU A 14 33.73 -30.57 -8.88
N THR A 15 33.59 -30.47 -7.56
CA THR A 15 32.32 -30.31 -6.86
C THR A 15 32.13 -28.84 -6.43
N LEU A 16 32.63 -27.88 -7.21
CA LEU A 16 31.73 -26.80 -7.61
C LEU A 16 30.69 -27.49 -8.47
N ALA A 17 29.68 -28.01 -7.77
CA ALA A 17 28.45 -28.35 -8.40
C ALA A 17 28.12 -27.18 -9.32
N ILE A 18 28.03 -27.49 -10.60
CA ILE A 18 26.93 -27.01 -11.41
C ILE A 18 25.68 -27.48 -10.64
N VAL A 19 25.37 -26.80 -9.54
CA VAL A 19 24.00 -26.51 -9.21
C VAL A 19 23.65 -25.64 -10.40
N SER A 20 22.94 -26.22 -11.37
CA SER A 20 22.03 -25.38 -12.14
C SER A 20 21.36 -24.52 -11.09
N ALA A 21 21.57 -23.21 -11.15
CA ALA A 21 20.78 -22.32 -10.33
C ALA A 21 19.33 -22.57 -10.76
N GLU A 22 18.68 -23.55 -10.15
CA GLU A 22 17.24 -23.68 -10.15
C GLU A 22 16.81 -22.45 -9.38
N SER A 23 16.57 -21.39 -10.13
CA SER A 23 16.09 -20.12 -9.66
C SER A 23 14.75 -20.39 -9.00
N LYS A 24 14.78 -20.37 -7.68
CA LYS A 24 13.71 -20.87 -6.82
C LYS A 24 12.39 -20.11 -6.97
N TYR A 25 12.46 -18.89 -7.50
CA TYR A 25 11.35 -17.94 -7.59
C TYR A 25 11.16 -17.50 -9.04
N THR A 26 10.90 -18.46 -9.92
CA THR A 26 10.55 -18.21 -11.32
C THR A 26 9.10 -18.58 -11.60
N ARG A 27 8.60 -18.06 -12.72
CA ARG A 27 7.32 -18.46 -13.30
C ARG A 27 7.25 -19.97 -13.51
N GLU A 28 8.25 -20.57 -14.15
CA GLU A 28 8.23 -22.01 -14.48
C GLU A 28 8.09 -22.85 -13.21
N HIS A 29 8.82 -22.49 -12.15
CA HIS A 29 8.72 -23.19 -10.88
C HIS A 29 7.35 -23.02 -10.23
N SER A 30 6.76 -21.83 -10.31
CA SER A 30 5.42 -21.56 -9.80
C SER A 30 4.35 -22.36 -10.56
N GLU A 31 4.47 -22.45 -11.88
CA GLU A 31 3.59 -23.25 -12.75
C GLU A 31 3.68 -24.76 -12.43
N GLU A 32 4.89 -25.27 -12.19
CA GLU A 32 5.09 -26.66 -11.77
C GLU A 32 4.36 -26.98 -10.47
N LEU A 33 4.31 -26.04 -9.52
CA LEU A 33 3.68 -26.24 -8.21
C LEU A 33 2.18 -25.95 -8.20
N PHE A 34 1.68 -25.26 -9.22
CA PHE A 34 0.31 -24.76 -9.28
C PHE A 34 -0.74 -25.84 -8.96
N HIS A 35 -0.52 -27.06 -9.45
CA HIS A 35 -1.44 -28.20 -9.28
C HIS A 35 -1.49 -28.79 -7.86
N LEU A 36 -0.61 -28.36 -6.94
CA LEU A 36 -0.59 -28.87 -5.56
C LEU A 36 -1.75 -28.32 -4.72
N ILE A 37 -2.34 -27.19 -5.10
CA ILE A 37 -3.58 -26.66 -4.51
C ILE A 37 -4.73 -26.88 -5.50
N ASP A 38 -5.91 -27.27 -5.00
CA ASP A 38 -7.12 -27.50 -5.80
C ASP A 38 -7.77 -26.16 -6.23
N TRP A 39 -7.06 -25.39 -7.05
CA TRP A 39 -7.52 -24.08 -7.50
C TRP A 39 -8.80 -24.17 -8.35
N GLN A 40 -9.79 -23.38 -7.96
CA GLN A 40 -11.03 -23.22 -8.71
C GLN A 40 -11.13 -21.82 -9.30
N ASN A 41 -11.89 -21.71 -10.39
CA ASN A 41 -12.22 -20.43 -11.00
C ASN A 41 -13.25 -19.67 -10.13
N TYR A 42 -13.23 -18.35 -10.21
CA TYR A 42 -14.27 -17.50 -9.62
C TYR A 42 -15.58 -17.68 -10.40
N THR A 43 -16.45 -18.59 -9.94
CA THR A 43 -17.74 -18.91 -10.58
C THR A 43 -18.82 -19.16 -9.53
N PRO A 44 -20.11 -18.94 -9.82
CA PRO A 44 -21.20 -19.24 -8.90
C PRO A 44 -21.13 -20.65 -8.30
N SER A 45 -20.77 -21.65 -9.12
CA SER A 45 -20.64 -23.05 -8.68
C SER A 45 -19.57 -23.27 -7.59
N THR A 46 -18.50 -22.49 -7.61
CA THR A 46 -17.43 -22.51 -6.60
C THR A 46 -17.95 -21.99 -5.26
N PHE A 47 -18.81 -20.97 -5.28
CA PHE A 47 -19.42 -20.40 -4.08
C PHE A 47 -20.53 -21.29 -3.51
N ASP A 48 -21.32 -21.93 -4.37
CA ASP A 48 -22.27 -22.97 -3.96
C ASP A 48 -21.56 -24.13 -3.26
N LYS A 49 -20.38 -24.53 -3.75
CA LYS A 49 -19.53 -25.54 -3.11
C LYS A 49 -19.09 -25.09 -1.72
N ALA A 50 -18.65 -23.84 -1.56
CA ALA A 50 -18.26 -23.29 -0.25
C ALA A 50 -19.41 -23.32 0.76
N LEU A 51 -20.61 -22.89 0.35
CA LEU A 51 -21.81 -22.95 1.18
C LEU A 51 -22.19 -24.39 1.53
N LYS A 52 -22.14 -25.32 0.57
CA LYS A 52 -22.50 -26.73 0.79
C LYS A 52 -21.53 -27.43 1.75
N GLU A 53 -20.23 -27.17 1.59
CA GLU A 53 -19.18 -27.76 2.43
C GLU A 53 -18.99 -27.02 3.76
N GLN A 54 -19.60 -25.84 3.94
CA GLN A 54 -19.40 -24.94 5.08
C GLN A 54 -17.91 -24.61 5.31
N LYS A 55 -17.15 -24.52 4.22
CA LYS A 55 -15.71 -24.20 4.26
C LYS A 55 -15.46 -22.73 3.91
N PRO A 56 -14.53 -22.04 4.60
CA PRO A 56 -14.09 -20.71 4.20
C PRO A 56 -13.48 -20.71 2.80
N ILE A 57 -13.48 -19.54 2.16
CA ILE A 57 -12.90 -19.34 0.83
C ILE A 57 -11.53 -18.68 0.99
N PHE A 58 -10.53 -19.28 0.37
CA PHE A 58 -9.18 -18.73 0.20
C PHE A 58 -9.06 -18.19 -1.22
N LEU A 59 -9.19 -16.88 -1.40
CA LEU A 59 -9.04 -16.23 -2.70
C LEU A 59 -7.65 -15.64 -2.81
N MET A 60 -6.89 -16.06 -3.82
CA MET A 60 -5.59 -15.52 -4.17
C MET A 60 -5.65 -14.77 -5.50
N ILE A 61 -5.15 -13.53 -5.52
CA ILE A 61 -4.87 -12.78 -6.74
C ILE A 61 -3.36 -12.79 -6.96
N SER A 62 -2.97 -13.20 -8.16
CA SER A 62 -1.58 -13.25 -8.60
C SER A 62 -1.44 -12.67 -10.01
N ALA A 63 -0.24 -12.24 -10.37
CA ALA A 63 0.12 -11.87 -11.73
C ALA A 63 1.20 -12.86 -12.22
N PRO A 64 0.79 -14.06 -12.62
CA PRO A 64 1.69 -15.21 -12.77
C PRO A 64 2.73 -15.01 -13.89
N ALA A 65 2.46 -14.11 -14.84
CA ALA A 65 3.34 -13.84 -15.96
C ALA A 65 4.60 -13.05 -15.58
N TRP A 66 4.46 -12.01 -14.75
CA TRP A 66 5.51 -10.98 -14.63
C TRP A 66 5.88 -10.56 -13.20
N CYS A 67 5.10 -10.96 -12.20
CA CYS A 67 5.26 -10.49 -10.83
C CYS A 67 6.22 -11.38 -10.04
N TYR A 68 7.44 -10.87 -9.79
CA TYR A 68 8.44 -11.57 -8.98
C TYR A 68 7.92 -11.98 -7.59
N TRP A 69 7.30 -11.06 -6.84
CA TRP A 69 6.77 -11.37 -5.50
C TRP A 69 5.66 -12.42 -5.51
N CYS A 70 4.97 -12.57 -6.64
CA CYS A 70 3.97 -13.59 -6.84
C CYS A 70 4.66 -14.96 -6.95
N HIS A 71 5.71 -15.08 -7.75
CA HIS A 71 6.53 -16.30 -7.84
C HIS A 71 7.18 -16.66 -6.50
N VAL A 72 7.64 -15.66 -5.73
CA VAL A 72 8.14 -15.89 -4.37
C VAL A 72 7.05 -16.53 -3.50
N TYR A 73 5.84 -15.97 -3.49
CA TYR A 73 4.74 -16.51 -2.68
C TYR A 73 4.29 -17.89 -3.17
N GLU A 74 4.33 -18.13 -4.47
CA GLU A 74 3.97 -19.38 -5.17
C GLU A 74 5.12 -20.40 -5.19
N SER A 75 6.09 -20.29 -4.28
CA SER A 75 7.18 -21.26 -4.14
C SER A 75 6.97 -22.25 -2.99
N LYS A 76 7.83 -23.29 -2.92
CA LYS A 76 7.85 -24.27 -1.81
C LYS A 76 8.23 -23.67 -0.46
N ASP A 77 8.80 -22.46 -0.42
CA ASP A 77 9.14 -21.78 0.82
C ASP A 77 7.95 -21.07 1.47
N TYR A 78 6.89 -20.85 0.69
CA TYR A 78 5.74 -20.04 1.08
C TYR A 78 4.45 -20.86 0.90
N LEU A 79 3.62 -20.53 -0.10
CA LEU A 79 2.28 -21.09 -0.22
C LEU A 79 2.29 -22.61 -0.43
N TYR A 80 3.24 -23.13 -1.21
CA TYR A 80 3.36 -24.57 -1.49
C TYR A 80 4.29 -25.30 -0.51
N HIS A 81 4.50 -24.74 0.68
CA HIS A 81 5.23 -25.44 1.73
C HIS A 81 4.48 -26.73 2.14
N PRO A 82 5.18 -27.88 2.33
CA PRO A 82 4.55 -29.17 2.64
C PRO A 82 3.65 -29.19 3.88
N ASP A 83 3.92 -28.31 4.85
CA ASP A 83 3.10 -28.19 6.06
C ASP A 83 1.88 -27.28 5.90
N LEU A 84 1.75 -26.55 4.78
CA LEU A 84 0.70 -25.55 4.56
C LEU A 84 -0.30 -25.97 3.47
N TYR A 85 0.15 -26.25 2.25
CA TYR A 85 -0.79 -26.49 1.14
C TYR A 85 -1.76 -27.67 1.37
N PRO A 86 -1.38 -28.80 2.03
CA PRO A 86 -2.34 -29.86 2.31
C PRO A 86 -3.44 -29.39 3.26
N TYR A 87 -3.09 -28.53 4.24
CA TYR A 87 -4.04 -27.94 5.17
C TYR A 87 -5.02 -27.01 4.44
N ILE A 88 -4.52 -26.21 3.48
CA ILE A 88 -5.37 -25.34 2.64
C ILE A 88 -6.40 -26.18 1.88
N ASN A 89 -5.97 -27.23 1.16
CA ASN A 89 -6.85 -28.10 0.39
C ASN A 89 -7.92 -28.80 1.24
N GLU A 90 -7.58 -29.18 2.46
CA GLU A 90 -8.51 -29.86 3.36
C GLU A 90 -9.59 -28.90 3.90
N ASN A 91 -9.20 -27.67 4.25
CA ASN A 91 -10.03 -26.77 5.07
C ASN A 91 -10.65 -25.59 4.31
N PHE A 92 -10.21 -25.27 3.09
CA PHE A 92 -10.68 -24.11 2.33
C PHE A 92 -11.23 -24.50 0.96
N ILE A 93 -12.14 -23.69 0.42
CA ILE A 93 -12.39 -23.61 -1.02
C ILE A 93 -11.44 -22.58 -1.61
N THR A 94 -10.56 -23.01 -2.48
CA THR A 94 -9.48 -22.19 -3.05
C THR A 94 -9.88 -21.60 -4.39
N ILE A 95 -9.73 -20.28 -4.53
CA ILE A 95 -9.99 -19.53 -5.76
C ILE A 95 -8.72 -18.85 -6.21
N PHE A 96 -8.31 -19.11 -7.45
CA PHE A 96 -7.20 -18.40 -8.09
C PHE A 96 -7.74 -17.34 -9.03
N VAL A 97 -7.15 -16.15 -8.97
CA VAL A 97 -7.46 -15.02 -9.85
C VAL A 97 -6.17 -14.55 -10.50
N ASP A 98 -6.09 -14.75 -11.81
CA ASP A 98 -5.07 -14.16 -12.66
C ASP A 98 -5.40 -12.68 -12.88
N SER A 99 -4.54 -11.80 -12.39
CA SER A 99 -4.72 -10.36 -12.42
C SER A 99 -4.72 -9.79 -13.84
N ASP A 100 -3.97 -10.40 -14.76
CA ASP A 100 -3.88 -9.94 -16.15
C ASP A 100 -5.09 -10.38 -16.98
N LYS A 101 -5.86 -11.35 -16.49
CA LYS A 101 -7.08 -11.86 -17.14
C LYS A 101 -8.37 -11.42 -16.45
N ARG A 102 -8.33 -10.97 -15.18
CA ARG A 102 -9.50 -10.58 -14.37
C ARG A 102 -9.30 -9.24 -13.64
N PRO A 103 -9.13 -8.13 -14.38
CA PRO A 103 -8.93 -6.80 -13.79
C PRO A 103 -10.14 -6.37 -12.93
N ASP A 104 -11.34 -6.85 -13.25
CA ASP A 104 -12.55 -6.63 -12.46
C ASP A 104 -12.42 -7.17 -11.04
N LEU A 105 -11.89 -8.39 -10.90
CA LEU A 105 -11.67 -9.01 -9.59
C LEU A 105 -10.46 -8.43 -8.88
N THR A 106 -9.39 -8.12 -9.61
CA THR A 106 -8.22 -7.42 -9.05
C THR A 106 -8.64 -6.10 -8.44
N ARG A 107 -9.36 -5.25 -9.16
CA ARG A 107 -9.82 -3.94 -8.64
C ARG A 107 -10.68 -4.10 -7.38
N LYS A 108 -11.47 -5.17 -7.31
CA LYS A 108 -12.40 -5.44 -6.20
C LYS A 108 -11.72 -6.01 -4.95
N TYR A 109 -10.73 -6.89 -5.11
CA TYR A 109 -10.19 -7.69 -4.00
C TYR A 109 -8.69 -7.51 -3.75
N LEU A 110 -7.98 -6.66 -4.50
CA LEU A 110 -6.55 -6.41 -4.27
C LEU A 110 -6.31 -5.69 -2.94
N GLU A 111 -5.49 -6.29 -2.08
CA GLU A 111 -5.17 -5.80 -0.73
C GLU A 111 -3.98 -4.83 -0.74
N GLY A 112 -4.00 -3.90 -1.69
CA GLY A 112 -2.97 -2.88 -1.88
C GLY A 112 -1.86 -3.26 -2.87
N GLY A 113 -1.56 -4.54 -3.10
CA GLY A 113 -0.54 -4.97 -4.06
C GLY A 113 -0.55 -6.48 -4.28
N TRP A 114 0.33 -6.96 -5.16
CA TRP A 114 0.47 -8.39 -5.48
C TRP A 114 1.63 -9.06 -4.75
N PRO A 115 1.55 -10.38 -4.49
CA PRO A 115 0.33 -11.17 -4.51
C PRO A 115 -0.63 -10.72 -3.42
N SER A 116 -1.91 -11.01 -3.58
CA SER A 116 -2.96 -10.62 -2.63
C SER A 116 -3.78 -11.84 -2.22
N THR A 117 -4.11 -11.92 -0.93
CA THR A 117 -4.96 -12.97 -0.38
C THR A 117 -6.14 -12.34 0.36
N THR A 118 -7.34 -12.81 0.06
CA THR A 118 -8.56 -12.45 0.79
C THR A 118 -9.25 -13.72 1.27
N ILE A 119 -9.61 -13.74 2.55
CA ILE A 119 -10.33 -14.85 3.17
C ILE A 119 -11.80 -14.45 3.36
N PHE A 120 -12.70 -15.31 2.91
CA PHE A 120 -14.14 -15.16 3.12
C PHE A 120 -14.71 -16.32 3.95
N SER A 121 -15.81 -16.07 4.64
CA SER A 121 -16.66 -17.12 5.20
C SER A 121 -17.34 -17.93 4.07
N PRO A 122 -17.95 -19.10 4.39
CA PRO A 122 -18.65 -19.92 3.39
C PRO A 122 -19.74 -19.17 2.61
N ASP A 123 -20.38 -18.17 3.23
CA ASP A 123 -21.41 -17.29 2.62
C ASP A 123 -20.85 -16.00 2.01
N PHE A 124 -19.54 -16.00 1.70
CA PHE A 124 -18.82 -14.94 0.99
C PHE A 124 -18.69 -13.59 1.73
N ARG A 125 -18.81 -13.58 3.07
CA ARG A 125 -18.49 -12.39 3.87
C ARG A 125 -16.99 -12.29 4.09
N ARG A 126 -16.40 -11.13 3.80
CA ARG A 126 -14.96 -10.89 3.96
C ARG A 126 -14.58 -10.96 5.44
N ILE A 127 -13.62 -11.82 5.78
CA ILE A 127 -13.06 -11.98 7.12
C ILE A 127 -11.82 -11.09 7.27
N ASN A 128 -10.85 -11.27 6.37
CA ASN A 128 -9.60 -10.51 6.36
C ASN A 128 -8.94 -10.56 4.97
N GLY A 129 -7.91 -9.74 4.75
CA GLY A 129 -7.04 -9.84 3.60
C GLY A 129 -5.68 -9.21 3.84
N PHE A 130 -4.70 -9.61 3.04
CA PHE A 130 -3.33 -9.14 3.13
C PHE A 130 -2.61 -9.21 1.78
N THR A 131 -1.54 -8.42 1.64
CA THR A 131 -0.65 -8.40 0.48
C THR A 131 0.76 -8.90 0.84
N GLY A 132 1.41 -9.50 -0.16
CA GLY A 132 2.77 -10.01 -0.12
C GLY A 132 2.89 -11.42 0.48
N PRO A 133 4.07 -12.05 0.33
CA PRO A 133 4.33 -13.37 0.91
C PRO A 133 4.15 -13.43 2.43
N ARG A 134 3.79 -14.62 2.93
CA ARG A 134 3.62 -14.89 4.37
C ARG A 134 4.34 -16.15 4.78
N ASP A 135 5.00 -16.09 5.93
CA ASP A 135 5.62 -17.26 6.56
C ASP A 135 4.61 -18.42 6.67
N PRO A 136 4.95 -19.64 6.19
CA PRO A 136 3.99 -20.74 6.14
C PRO A 136 3.42 -21.14 7.49
N PHE A 137 4.24 -21.13 8.55
CA PHE A 137 3.82 -21.56 9.88
C PHE A 137 2.90 -20.52 10.52
N GLY A 138 3.27 -19.25 10.44
CA GLY A 138 2.40 -18.16 10.89
C GLY A 138 1.08 -18.08 10.11
N LEU A 139 1.12 -18.35 8.80
CA LEU A 139 -0.09 -18.38 7.97
C LEU A 139 -0.99 -19.59 8.31
N ARG A 140 -0.40 -20.77 8.55
CA ARG A 140 -1.13 -21.94 9.00
C ARG A 140 -1.80 -21.70 10.36
N ASP A 141 -1.07 -21.20 11.35
CA ASP A 141 -1.61 -20.85 12.67
C ASP A 141 -2.81 -19.89 12.53
N TYR A 142 -2.71 -18.95 11.60
CA TYR A 142 -3.79 -18.01 11.30
C TYR A 142 -5.00 -18.69 10.66
N PHE A 143 -4.81 -19.62 9.73
CA PHE A 143 -5.89 -20.39 9.14
C PHE A 143 -6.56 -21.33 10.13
N GLU A 144 -5.80 -21.99 11.01
CA GLU A 144 -6.35 -22.83 12.07
C GLU A 144 -7.28 -22.04 13.01
N GLN A 145 -6.92 -20.80 13.33
CA GLN A 145 -7.78 -19.90 14.11
C GLN A 145 -9.07 -19.53 13.37
N ILE A 146 -9.00 -19.27 12.06
CA ILE A 146 -10.18 -18.98 11.25
C ILE A 146 -11.11 -20.20 11.21
N VAL A 147 -10.59 -21.38 10.89
CA VAL A 147 -11.38 -22.61 10.80
C VAL A 147 -12.03 -22.93 12.14
N ALA A 148 -11.29 -22.83 13.25
CA ALA A 148 -11.83 -23.03 14.58
C ALA A 148 -12.96 -22.03 14.90
N TYR A 149 -12.77 -20.74 14.58
CA TYR A 149 -13.77 -19.69 14.81
C TYR A 149 -15.05 -19.83 13.97
N LEU A 150 -14.96 -20.46 12.80
CA LEU A 150 -16.12 -20.70 11.93
C LEU A 150 -16.82 -22.03 12.24
N SER A 151 -16.15 -22.96 12.92
CA SER A 151 -16.62 -24.34 13.13
C SER A 151 -17.92 -24.47 13.94
N ASP A 152 -18.24 -23.49 14.80
CA ASP A 152 -19.47 -23.45 15.60
C ASP A 152 -20.59 -22.60 14.98
N LYS A 153 -20.34 -22.04 13.79
CA LYS A 153 -21.28 -21.17 13.06
C LYS A 153 -21.92 -21.92 11.90
N SER A 154 -23.13 -21.50 11.54
CA SER A 154 -23.79 -21.97 10.32
C SER A 154 -24.03 -20.80 9.38
N PHE A 155 -23.71 -21.02 8.10
CA PHE A 155 -23.76 -20.02 7.04
C PHE A 155 -24.85 -20.39 6.04
N ILE A 156 -25.66 -19.40 5.65
CA ILE A 156 -26.76 -19.57 4.69
C ILE A 156 -26.62 -18.58 3.54
N GLY A 157 -27.01 -18.99 2.34
CA GLY A 157 -27.11 -18.10 1.19
C GLY A 157 -28.25 -17.08 1.38
N LEU A 158 -27.97 -15.81 1.15
CA LEU A 158 -28.84 -14.64 1.26
C LEU A 158 -28.62 -13.70 0.05
N GLY A 159 -29.28 -13.98 -1.08
CA GLY A 159 -29.41 -13.05 -2.23
C GLY A 159 -28.08 -12.47 -2.75
N TYR A 160 -28.11 -11.32 -3.42
CA TYR A 160 -26.93 -10.49 -3.73
C TYR A 160 -27.18 -9.08 -3.20
N GLN A 161 -26.12 -8.30 -3.03
CA GLN A 161 -26.20 -6.90 -2.61
C GLN A 161 -25.63 -5.98 -3.68
N LEU A 162 -26.24 -4.82 -3.84
CA LEU A 162 -25.78 -3.77 -4.73
C LEU A 162 -25.13 -2.66 -3.90
N ASN A 163 -24.09 -2.03 -4.45
CA ASN A 163 -23.48 -0.83 -3.87
C ASN A 163 -23.95 0.46 -4.56
N TYR A 164 -25.14 0.42 -5.19
CA TYR A 164 -25.65 1.56 -5.94
C TYR A 164 -26.13 2.70 -5.04
N GLN A 165 -25.73 3.92 -5.41
CA GLN A 165 -26.31 5.13 -4.86
C GLN A 165 -26.60 6.08 -6.02
N GLU A 166 -27.87 6.44 -6.16
CA GLU A 166 -28.27 7.44 -7.14
C GLU A 166 -27.71 8.82 -6.76
N VAL A 167 -27.11 9.51 -7.73
CA VAL A 167 -26.55 10.85 -7.56
C VAL A 167 -27.11 11.75 -8.65
N THR A 168 -27.65 12.91 -8.25
CA THR A 168 -28.06 13.93 -9.21
C THR A 168 -26.84 14.59 -9.83
N THR A 169 -26.41 14.09 -11.00
CA THR A 169 -25.24 14.63 -11.69
C THR A 169 -25.60 15.86 -12.51
N LYS A 170 -24.76 16.89 -12.39
CA LYS A 170 -24.92 18.17 -13.08
C LYS A 170 -23.97 18.24 -14.27
N ILE A 171 -24.42 18.90 -15.33
CA ILE A 171 -23.55 19.32 -16.42
C ILE A 171 -22.55 20.35 -15.86
N PRO A 172 -21.24 20.22 -16.11
CA PRO A 172 -20.25 21.18 -15.64
C PRO A 172 -20.52 22.60 -16.15
N GLU A 173 -20.32 23.61 -15.32
CA GLU A 173 -20.33 25.00 -15.73
C GLU A 173 -19.02 25.39 -16.43
N LYS A 174 -19.06 26.42 -17.27
CA LYS A 174 -17.86 26.93 -17.96
C LYS A 174 -16.78 27.42 -16.98
N SER A 175 -17.18 28.09 -15.90
CA SER A 175 -16.29 28.58 -14.83
C SER A 175 -15.57 27.42 -14.13
N GLN A 176 -16.30 26.34 -13.91
CA GLN A 176 -15.86 25.11 -13.26
C GLN A 176 -14.78 24.39 -14.08
N LEU A 177 -14.96 24.26 -15.39
CA LEU A 177 -13.96 23.65 -16.29
C LEU A 177 -12.62 24.42 -16.28
N LEU A 178 -12.67 25.75 -16.31
CA LEU A 178 -11.47 26.60 -16.26
C LEU A 178 -10.73 26.48 -14.92
N LEU A 179 -11.47 26.40 -13.81
CA LEU A 179 -10.89 26.31 -12.49
C LEU A 179 -10.19 24.97 -12.25
N ILE A 180 -10.75 23.86 -12.75
CA ILE A 180 -10.11 22.55 -12.59
C ILE A 180 -8.79 22.48 -13.32
N GLU A 181 -8.74 22.93 -14.57
CA GLU A 181 -7.53 22.91 -15.37
C GLU A 181 -6.38 23.63 -14.64
N ALA A 182 -6.67 24.79 -14.06
CA ALA A 182 -5.72 25.55 -13.24
C ALA A 182 -5.34 24.83 -11.94
N ASN A 183 -6.31 24.25 -11.23
CA ASN A 183 -6.07 23.52 -9.98
C ASN A 183 -5.24 22.26 -10.19
N LEU A 184 -5.47 21.51 -11.26
CA LEU A 184 -4.73 20.31 -11.61
C LEU A 184 -3.29 20.63 -11.98
N LEU A 185 -3.06 21.67 -12.78
CA LEU A 185 -1.70 22.13 -13.06
C LEU A 185 -0.99 22.56 -11.79
N SER A 186 -1.67 23.30 -10.90
CA SER A 186 -1.09 23.65 -9.59
C SER A 186 -0.84 22.41 -8.73
N TYR A 187 -1.69 21.40 -8.80
CA TYR A 187 -1.49 20.14 -8.08
C TYR A 187 -0.26 19.43 -8.61
N PHE A 188 -0.13 19.25 -9.92
CA PHE A 188 1.05 18.63 -10.53
C PHE A 188 2.34 19.37 -10.16
N THR A 189 2.39 20.71 -10.28
CA THR A 189 3.60 21.47 -9.95
C THR A 189 3.97 21.43 -8.46
N ASN A 190 2.98 21.30 -7.57
CA ASN A 190 3.18 21.24 -6.12
C ASN A 190 3.52 19.83 -5.61
N GLN A 191 2.98 18.78 -6.23
CA GLN A 191 3.27 17.38 -5.86
C GLN A 191 4.54 16.84 -6.52
N PHE A 192 5.02 17.52 -7.55
CA PHE A 192 6.21 17.09 -8.28
C PHE A 192 7.47 17.11 -7.42
N ASP A 193 8.29 16.06 -7.56
CA ASP A 193 9.57 15.96 -6.90
C ASP A 193 10.63 16.84 -7.59
N ARG A 194 10.88 18.02 -7.04
CA ARG A 194 11.86 18.99 -7.58
C ARG A 194 13.31 18.54 -7.48
N THR A 195 13.62 17.41 -6.83
CA THR A 195 14.98 16.87 -6.73
C THR A 195 15.25 15.78 -7.75
N TYR A 196 14.34 14.81 -7.86
CA TYR A 196 14.55 13.61 -8.69
C TYR A 196 13.53 13.46 -9.83
N GLY A 197 12.63 14.42 -9.98
CA GLY A 197 11.58 14.40 -11.00
C GLY A 197 10.46 13.41 -10.73
N GLY A 198 9.36 13.58 -11.45
CA GLY A 198 8.13 12.80 -11.37
C GLY A 198 7.35 12.94 -10.07
N PHE A 199 6.50 11.95 -9.81
CA PHE A 199 5.50 11.99 -8.74
C PHE A 199 5.71 10.78 -7.81
N GLY A 200 5.72 11.03 -6.50
CA GLY A 200 5.77 10.00 -5.48
C GLY A 200 4.63 10.18 -4.48
N PRO A 201 4.20 9.13 -3.78
CA PRO A 201 3.14 9.23 -2.80
C PRO A 201 3.61 10.07 -1.61
N ASN A 202 3.07 11.28 -1.46
CA ASN A 202 3.25 12.07 -0.24
C ASN A 202 2.53 11.36 0.92
N ASN A 203 3.25 11.05 2.01
CA ASN A 203 2.75 10.33 3.18
C ASN A 203 2.37 8.85 2.94
N ALA A 204 3.17 8.11 2.17
CA ALA A 204 3.01 6.67 2.05
C ALA A 204 3.45 5.93 3.34
N PRO A 205 2.93 4.72 3.61
CA PRO A 205 3.54 3.83 4.60
C PRO A 205 5.03 3.61 4.30
N GLU A 206 5.86 3.35 5.32
CA GLU A 206 7.33 3.20 5.20
C GLU A 206 7.76 2.24 4.08
N TRP A 207 7.00 1.17 3.82
CA TRP A 207 7.28 0.22 2.73
C TRP A 207 7.01 0.76 1.31
N ARG A 208 6.26 1.87 1.18
CA ARG A 208 5.99 2.62 -0.07
C ARG A 208 6.72 3.95 -0.14
N GLU A 209 7.41 4.36 0.92
CA GLU A 209 8.05 5.66 0.97
C GLU A 209 9.22 5.70 -0.02
N GLY A 210 9.11 6.58 -1.01
CA GLY A 210 10.10 6.71 -2.09
C GLY A 210 9.77 5.96 -3.37
N GLN A 211 8.78 5.05 -3.39
CA GLN A 211 8.40 4.37 -4.63
C GLN A 211 7.83 5.35 -5.66
N LYS A 212 8.22 5.20 -6.94
CA LYS A 212 7.76 6.06 -8.04
C LYS A 212 7.29 5.27 -9.24
N PHE A 213 6.09 5.58 -9.68
CA PHE A 213 5.50 5.08 -10.92
C PHE A 213 5.58 6.17 -12.01
N PRO A 214 5.91 5.82 -13.26
CA PRO A 214 5.91 6.76 -14.36
C PRO A 214 4.49 7.26 -14.69
N ALA A 215 4.33 8.58 -14.88
CA ALA A 215 3.06 9.20 -15.25
C ALA A 215 3.12 9.75 -16.68
N GLY A 216 3.27 8.86 -17.67
CA GLY A 216 3.54 9.22 -19.06
C GLY A 216 2.50 10.16 -19.68
N PHE A 217 1.21 9.94 -19.45
CA PHE A 217 0.17 10.83 -19.96
C PHE A 217 0.20 12.20 -19.27
N THR A 218 0.45 12.24 -17.97
CA THR A 218 0.64 13.52 -17.25
C THR A 218 1.83 14.30 -17.82
N TYR A 219 2.97 13.65 -18.07
CA TYR A 219 4.13 14.31 -18.66
C TYR A 219 3.81 14.86 -20.04
N LYS A 220 3.11 14.07 -20.87
CA LYS A 220 2.64 14.52 -22.18
C LYS A 220 1.76 15.77 -22.07
N TYR A 221 0.82 15.80 -21.13
CA TYR A 221 -0.01 16.99 -20.91
C TYR A 221 0.79 18.21 -20.45
N ILE A 222 1.78 18.03 -19.58
CA ILE A 222 2.66 19.13 -19.14
C ILE A 222 3.44 19.70 -20.33
N LEU A 223 3.87 18.85 -21.29
CA LEU A 223 4.51 19.30 -22.54
C LEU A 223 3.53 20.06 -23.44
N GLU A 224 2.29 19.60 -23.60
CA GLU A 224 1.24 20.35 -24.32
C GLU A 224 1.06 21.75 -23.71
N LYS A 225 1.12 21.86 -22.37
CA LYS A 225 1.04 23.15 -21.67
C LYS A 225 2.28 24.01 -21.78
N PHE A 226 3.46 23.42 -21.94
CA PHE A 226 4.65 24.16 -22.30
C PHE A 226 4.48 24.81 -23.70
N GLU A 227 4.03 24.06 -24.70
CA GLU A 227 3.82 24.59 -26.06
C GLU A 227 2.74 25.69 -26.09
N GLU A 228 1.65 25.54 -25.33
CA GLU A 228 0.58 26.55 -25.26
C GLU A 228 1.03 27.85 -24.56
N THR A 229 1.80 27.75 -23.47
CA THR A 229 2.06 28.89 -22.58
C THR A 229 3.46 29.48 -22.69
N GLY A 230 4.42 28.74 -23.26
CA GLY A 230 5.84 29.08 -23.29
C GLY A 230 6.52 29.11 -21.91
N LYS A 231 5.85 28.62 -20.84
CA LYS A 231 6.42 28.64 -19.48
C LYS A 231 7.46 27.55 -19.31
N GLN A 232 8.73 27.96 -19.27
CA GLN A 232 9.89 27.06 -19.15
C GLN A 232 9.80 26.07 -17.98
N GLU A 233 9.17 26.46 -16.87
CA GLU A 233 8.97 25.57 -15.71
C GLU A 233 8.35 24.22 -16.11
N TYR A 234 7.39 24.19 -17.03
CA TYR A 234 6.74 22.95 -17.45
C TYR A 234 7.70 22.00 -18.19
N LEU A 235 8.53 22.55 -19.08
CA LEU A 235 9.55 21.76 -19.77
C LEU A 235 10.60 21.23 -18.78
N ASP A 236 11.04 22.07 -17.83
CA ASP A 236 12.06 21.69 -16.85
C ASP A 236 11.60 20.53 -15.94
N LEU A 237 10.31 20.49 -15.58
CA LEU A 237 9.73 19.38 -14.81
C LEU A 237 9.83 18.04 -15.56
N VAL A 238 9.45 18.03 -16.84
CA VAL A 238 9.48 16.80 -17.64
C VAL A 238 10.93 16.37 -17.90
N LYS A 239 11.80 17.30 -18.27
CA LYS A 239 13.23 17.02 -18.47
C LYS A 239 13.90 16.44 -17.23
N LEU A 240 13.69 17.05 -16.06
CA LEU A 240 14.27 16.54 -14.81
C LEU A 240 13.82 15.09 -14.52
N THR A 241 12.59 14.75 -14.86
CA THR A 241 12.09 13.39 -14.70
C THR A 241 12.79 12.42 -15.65
N PHE A 242 12.86 12.77 -16.93
CA PHE A 242 13.40 11.87 -17.95
C PHE A 242 14.91 11.69 -17.82
N ASP A 243 15.63 12.74 -17.44
CA ASP A 243 17.06 12.69 -17.09
C ASP A 243 17.30 11.77 -15.88
N ASN A 244 16.30 11.63 -15.00
CA ASN A 244 16.38 10.73 -13.85
C ASN A 244 15.92 9.30 -14.11
N GLN A 245 15.10 9.08 -15.13
CA GLN A 245 14.68 7.76 -15.57
C GLN A 245 15.71 7.11 -16.52
N TYR A 246 16.51 7.92 -17.23
CA TYR A 246 17.51 7.45 -18.18
C TYR A 246 18.76 6.88 -17.50
N THR A 247 19.21 5.73 -17.98
CA THR A 247 20.52 5.15 -17.68
C THR A 247 21.41 5.20 -18.93
N ASP A 248 22.63 5.70 -18.77
CA ASP A 248 23.66 5.56 -19.80
C ASP A 248 24.22 4.13 -19.74
N ILE A 249 24.41 3.49 -20.90
CA ILE A 249 24.96 2.13 -20.98
C ILE A 249 26.33 2.01 -20.31
N ALA A 250 27.14 3.07 -20.30
CA ALA A 250 28.43 3.11 -19.63
C ALA A 250 28.30 3.14 -18.10
N GLU A 251 27.12 3.48 -17.56
CA GLU A 251 26.80 3.51 -16.14
C GLU A 251 26.00 2.27 -15.70
N LEU A 252 25.78 1.28 -16.56
CA LEU A 252 24.94 0.10 -16.28
C LEU A 252 25.27 -0.56 -14.92
N GLU A 253 26.56 -0.80 -14.67
CA GLU A 253 27.04 -1.43 -13.42
C GLU A 253 26.94 -0.53 -12.19
N ALA A 254 26.81 0.79 -12.38
CA ALA A 254 26.86 1.78 -11.31
C ALA A 254 25.49 2.40 -10.99
N ARG A 255 24.60 2.52 -11.99
CA ARG A 255 23.37 3.31 -11.89
C ARG A 255 22.28 2.84 -12.86
N TYR A 256 21.69 1.68 -12.57
CA TYR A 256 20.49 1.19 -13.24
C TYR A 256 19.23 1.95 -12.78
N ARG A 257 18.45 2.48 -13.72
CA ARG A 257 17.21 3.25 -13.50
C ARG A 257 16.05 2.65 -14.32
N LEU A 258 15.04 3.45 -14.64
CA LEU A 258 13.81 2.96 -15.25
C LEU A 258 13.96 2.54 -16.72
N TYR A 259 14.79 3.23 -17.51
CA TYR A 259 15.05 2.86 -18.90
C TYR A 259 16.13 1.79 -18.99
N ASP A 260 15.89 0.72 -19.75
CA ASP A 260 16.87 -0.33 -20.02
C ASP A 260 17.78 0.08 -21.19
N PRO A 261 19.07 0.39 -20.96
CA PRO A 261 19.96 0.85 -22.02
C PRO A 261 20.44 -0.28 -22.95
N VAL A 262 20.20 -1.55 -22.59
CA VAL A 262 20.66 -2.72 -23.37
C VAL A 262 19.63 -3.11 -24.42
N GLU A 263 18.41 -3.43 -23.98
CA GLU A 263 17.33 -3.89 -24.85
C GLU A 263 16.39 -2.75 -25.27
N GLY A 264 16.46 -1.60 -24.59
CA GLY A 264 15.43 -0.57 -24.69
C GLY A 264 14.20 -0.89 -23.86
N GLY A 265 13.23 0.02 -23.91
CA GLY A 265 12.01 -0.05 -23.13
C GLY A 265 12.21 0.40 -21.68
N PHE A 266 11.08 0.52 -20.99
CA PHE A 266 11.02 1.00 -19.61
C PHE A 266 10.53 -0.09 -18.66
N HIS A 267 11.14 -0.19 -17.51
CA HIS A 267 10.62 -0.96 -16.39
C HIS A 267 9.39 -0.29 -15.78
N ARG A 268 8.60 -1.07 -15.04
CA ARG A 268 7.29 -0.62 -14.56
C ARG A 268 7.36 0.49 -13.52
N TYR A 269 8.22 0.36 -12.51
CA TYR A 269 8.36 1.38 -11.46
C TYR A 269 9.70 1.27 -10.73
N SER A 270 10.02 2.26 -9.92
CA SER A 270 11.23 2.29 -9.08
C SER A 270 10.88 2.18 -7.60
N THR A 271 11.65 1.39 -6.84
CA THR A 271 11.48 1.33 -5.38
C THR A 271 12.00 2.57 -4.69
N ASN A 272 13.01 3.23 -5.27
CA ASN A 272 13.64 4.42 -4.69
C ASN A 272 13.16 5.72 -5.32
N ARG A 273 13.24 6.80 -4.53
CA ARG A 273 12.82 8.16 -4.91
C ARG A 273 13.62 8.70 -6.08
N ASP A 274 14.86 8.26 -6.27
CA ASP A 274 15.76 8.73 -7.32
C ASP A 274 15.70 7.93 -8.62
N TRP A 275 14.67 7.07 -8.76
CA TRP A 275 14.46 6.14 -9.87
C TRP A 275 15.44 4.96 -9.96
N SER A 276 16.25 4.72 -8.91
CA SER A 276 17.11 3.54 -8.81
C SER A 276 16.38 2.30 -8.28
N ILE A 277 16.89 1.11 -8.64
CA ILE A 277 16.30 -0.19 -8.27
C ILE A 277 14.89 -0.31 -8.86
N PRO A 278 14.77 -0.45 -10.19
CA PRO A 278 13.48 -0.69 -10.80
C PRO A 278 12.97 -2.09 -10.43
N HIS A 279 11.65 -2.23 -10.49
CA HIS A 279 11.01 -3.52 -10.65
C HIS A 279 11.01 -3.87 -12.12
N TYR A 280 11.77 -4.92 -12.46
CA TYR A 280 12.30 -5.12 -13.81
C TYR A 280 11.28 -5.61 -14.84
N GLU A 281 10.03 -5.90 -14.44
CA GLU A 281 8.97 -6.18 -15.40
C GLU A 281 8.77 -4.99 -16.37
N LYS A 282 8.50 -5.30 -17.65
CA LYS A 282 8.15 -4.30 -18.67
C LYS A 282 6.70 -4.49 -19.06
N MET A 283 5.86 -3.47 -18.87
CA MET A 283 4.43 -3.53 -19.17
C MET A 283 4.12 -2.76 -20.45
N LEU A 284 3.25 -3.31 -21.31
CA LEU A 284 2.87 -2.67 -22.57
C LEU A 284 2.23 -1.28 -22.36
N PHE A 285 1.38 -1.12 -21.34
CA PHE A 285 0.75 0.17 -21.05
C PHE A 285 1.78 1.23 -20.62
N ASP A 286 2.83 0.85 -19.87
CA ASP A 286 3.89 1.76 -19.48
C ASP A 286 4.73 2.16 -20.70
N GLN A 287 5.04 1.20 -21.57
CA GLN A 287 5.72 1.48 -22.85
C GLN A 287 4.93 2.50 -23.67
N ALA A 288 3.62 2.27 -23.87
CA ALA A 288 2.77 3.15 -24.67
C ALA A 288 2.80 4.59 -24.13
N LYS A 289 2.54 4.75 -22.83
CA LYS A 289 2.50 6.06 -22.17
C LYS A 289 3.83 6.79 -22.22
N LEU A 290 4.93 6.09 -21.92
CA LEU A 290 6.27 6.69 -21.86
C LEU A 290 6.82 7.00 -23.24
N ILE A 291 6.71 6.09 -24.22
CA ILE A 291 7.12 6.34 -25.60
C ILE A 291 6.42 7.59 -26.15
N ARG A 292 5.10 7.71 -25.94
CA ARG A 292 4.33 8.87 -26.39
C ARG A 292 4.83 10.18 -25.77
N ALA A 293 5.19 10.16 -24.49
CA ALA A 293 5.69 11.34 -23.77
C ALA A 293 7.13 11.70 -24.16
N TYR A 294 8.02 10.72 -24.26
CA TYR A 294 9.41 10.89 -24.70
C TYR A 294 9.50 11.36 -26.16
N ALA A 295 8.67 10.81 -27.05
CA ALA A 295 8.56 11.29 -28.43
C ALA A 295 8.10 12.75 -28.49
N HIS A 296 7.11 13.14 -27.68
CA HIS A 296 6.69 14.53 -27.60
C HIS A 296 7.85 15.43 -27.14
N LEU A 297 8.60 15.02 -26.10
CA LEU A 297 9.78 15.78 -25.66
C LEU A 297 10.83 15.89 -26.76
N LEU A 298 11.14 14.79 -27.46
CA LEU A 298 12.11 14.77 -28.56
C LEU A 298 11.78 15.78 -29.65
N LYS A 299 10.50 15.86 -30.04
CA LYS A 299 10.01 16.84 -31.03
C LYS A 299 10.27 18.29 -30.59
N ILE A 300 10.24 18.57 -29.29
CA ILE A 300 10.42 19.91 -28.73
C ILE A 300 11.91 20.26 -28.55
N THR A 301 12.74 19.31 -28.12
CA THR A 301 14.11 19.61 -27.64
C THR A 301 15.24 19.12 -28.54
N ASN A 302 15.01 18.14 -29.42
CA ASN A 302 16.06 17.40 -30.16
C ASN A 302 17.18 16.85 -29.24
N ASP A 303 16.83 16.40 -28.04
CA ASP A 303 17.77 15.85 -27.06
C ASP A 303 18.21 14.43 -27.45
N SER A 304 19.53 14.18 -27.54
CA SER A 304 20.08 12.90 -28.01
C SER A 304 19.78 11.73 -27.09
N ASN A 305 19.71 11.95 -25.76
CA ASN A 305 19.39 10.87 -24.82
C ASN A 305 17.92 10.49 -24.93
N VAL A 306 17.05 11.48 -25.16
CA VAL A 306 15.62 11.25 -25.42
C VAL A 306 15.45 10.51 -26.75
N GLU A 307 16.21 10.87 -27.79
CA GLU A 307 16.20 10.15 -29.07
C GLU A 307 16.58 8.67 -28.92
N ILE A 308 17.66 8.39 -28.17
CA ILE A 308 18.07 7.02 -27.84
C ILE A 308 16.95 6.27 -27.13
N ALA A 309 16.34 6.88 -26.10
CA ALA A 309 15.27 6.25 -25.33
C ALA A 309 14.01 5.97 -26.18
N VAL A 310 13.61 6.90 -27.06
CA VAL A 310 12.48 6.70 -27.98
C VAL A 310 12.77 5.56 -28.96
N ASN A 311 13.90 5.64 -29.66
CA ASN A 311 14.24 4.65 -30.69
C ASN A 311 14.46 3.26 -30.09
N GLY A 312 15.13 3.17 -28.94
CA GLY A 312 15.34 1.92 -28.22
C GLY A 312 14.03 1.32 -27.73
N SER A 313 13.14 2.12 -27.13
CA SER A 313 11.85 1.63 -26.64
C SER A 313 10.90 1.22 -27.76
N VAL A 314 10.87 1.97 -28.88
CA VAL A 314 10.09 1.57 -30.06
C VAL A 314 10.64 0.26 -30.66
N SER A 315 11.96 0.12 -30.74
CA SER A 315 12.60 -1.11 -31.23
C SER A 315 12.28 -2.30 -30.32
N PHE A 316 12.36 -2.12 -29.00
CA PHE A 316 11.96 -3.12 -28.01
C PHE A 316 10.51 -3.59 -28.23
N VAL A 317 9.56 -2.64 -28.33
CA VAL A 317 8.15 -2.98 -28.54
C VAL A 317 7.94 -3.73 -29.85
N ILE A 318 8.60 -3.33 -30.95
CA ILE A 318 8.46 -3.99 -32.24
C ILE A 318 9.05 -5.39 -32.24
N ASN A 319 10.20 -5.58 -31.58
CA ASN A 319 10.91 -6.87 -31.60
C ASN A 319 10.31 -7.87 -30.62
N GLU A 320 9.93 -7.42 -29.41
CA GLU A 320 9.54 -8.31 -28.32
C GLU A 320 8.03 -8.38 -28.11
N PHE A 321 7.29 -7.29 -28.34
CA PHE A 321 5.86 -7.23 -28.02
C PHE A 321 4.94 -7.29 -29.24
N TYR A 322 5.35 -6.80 -30.40
CA TYR A 322 4.48 -6.79 -31.57
C TYR A 322 4.34 -8.20 -32.18
N ASP A 323 3.10 -8.64 -32.41
CA ASP A 323 2.85 -9.82 -33.24
C ASP A 323 2.71 -9.40 -34.70
N GLU A 324 3.39 -10.11 -35.59
CA GLU A 324 3.19 -9.98 -37.03
C GLU A 324 1.74 -10.27 -37.44
N GLU A 325 0.91 -11.00 -36.69
CA GLU A 325 -0.54 -11.12 -36.96
C GLU A 325 -1.33 -9.83 -36.64
N GLY A 326 -0.72 -8.89 -35.91
CA GLY A 326 -1.30 -7.65 -35.40
C GLY A 326 -1.53 -7.67 -33.89
N GLY A 327 -1.45 -6.49 -33.27
CA GLY A 327 -1.53 -6.32 -31.82
C GLY A 327 -0.22 -6.61 -31.10
N PHE A 328 -0.24 -6.48 -29.79
CA PHE A 328 0.92 -6.45 -28.92
C PHE A 328 0.71 -7.33 -27.68
N TYR A 329 1.75 -8.04 -27.30
CA TYR A 329 1.88 -8.84 -26.07
C TYR A 329 1.89 -7.94 -24.83
N SER A 330 1.41 -8.48 -23.70
CA SER A 330 1.00 -7.70 -22.54
C SER A 330 2.18 -7.21 -21.69
N SER A 331 3.17 -8.08 -21.49
CA SER A 331 4.20 -7.89 -20.47
C SER A 331 5.42 -8.79 -20.67
N GLN A 332 6.52 -8.37 -20.07
CA GLN A 332 7.76 -9.14 -19.88
C GLN A 332 7.97 -9.40 -18.40
N ASP A 333 8.40 -10.61 -18.06
CA ASP A 333 8.72 -11.02 -16.70
C ASP A 333 9.91 -10.27 -16.11
N ALA A 334 9.92 -10.12 -14.78
CA ALA A 334 11.06 -9.65 -14.00
C ALA A 334 12.09 -10.76 -13.77
N TYR A 335 12.20 -11.72 -14.70
CA TYR A 335 12.99 -12.95 -14.59
C TYR A 335 14.40 -12.67 -14.06
N LEU A 336 14.74 -13.32 -12.94
CA LEU A 336 16.05 -13.20 -12.30
C LEU A 336 16.48 -11.76 -11.96
N GLU A 337 15.55 -10.82 -11.72
CA GLU A 337 15.74 -9.39 -11.36
C GLU A 337 17.17 -8.85 -11.67
N GLU A 338 18.05 -8.75 -10.67
CA GLU A 338 19.39 -8.18 -10.84
C GLU A 338 20.36 -9.08 -11.64
N GLU A 339 20.15 -10.39 -11.67
CA GLU A 339 21.06 -11.35 -12.32
C GLU A 339 20.91 -11.37 -13.85
N TYR A 340 19.76 -10.99 -14.40
CA TYR A 340 19.60 -10.79 -15.85
C TYR A 340 19.87 -9.32 -16.22
N PHE A 341 19.16 -8.38 -15.58
CA PHE A 341 19.17 -6.99 -16.03
C PHE A 341 20.45 -6.24 -15.64
N GLY A 342 21.22 -6.73 -14.66
CA GLY A 342 22.54 -6.22 -14.33
C GLY A 342 23.65 -6.62 -15.32
N LEU A 343 23.37 -7.53 -16.26
CA LEU A 343 24.36 -8.02 -17.21
C LEU A 343 24.53 -7.13 -18.43
N SER A 344 25.73 -7.15 -19.00
CA SER A 344 26.02 -6.52 -20.30
C SER A 344 25.28 -7.21 -21.45
N ALA A 345 25.18 -6.54 -22.60
CA ALA A 345 24.56 -7.10 -23.80
C ALA A 345 25.14 -8.49 -24.19
N GLU A 346 26.47 -8.64 -24.18
CA GLU A 346 27.15 -9.89 -24.54
C GLU A 346 26.88 -11.02 -23.53
N GLU A 347 26.55 -10.67 -22.29
CA GLU A 347 26.22 -11.64 -21.25
C GLU A 347 24.75 -12.05 -21.29
N ARG A 348 23.83 -11.12 -21.59
CA ARG A 348 22.41 -11.42 -21.82
C ARG A 348 22.21 -12.36 -23.01
N GLU A 349 22.99 -12.22 -24.08
CA GLU A 349 22.97 -13.16 -25.23
C GLU A 349 23.32 -14.62 -24.87
N LYS A 350 23.95 -14.86 -23.70
CA LYS A 350 24.40 -16.19 -23.27
C LYS A 350 23.41 -16.89 -22.35
N ILE A 351 22.34 -16.22 -21.93
CA ILE A 351 21.31 -16.74 -21.04
C ILE A 351 19.93 -16.58 -21.67
N ASP A 352 18.95 -17.35 -21.20
CA ASP A 352 17.60 -17.26 -21.73
C ASP A 352 16.98 -15.91 -21.36
N PRO A 353 16.33 -15.22 -22.31
CA PRO A 353 15.69 -13.94 -22.04
C PRO A 353 14.45 -14.11 -21.15
N PRO A 354 14.01 -13.05 -20.45
CA PRO A 354 12.80 -13.07 -19.67
C PRO A 354 11.57 -13.46 -20.51
N TYR A 355 10.65 -14.20 -19.89
CA TYR A 355 9.43 -14.62 -20.55
C TYR A 355 8.56 -13.43 -20.98
N ILE A 356 7.92 -13.57 -22.15
CA ILE A 356 6.96 -12.60 -22.69
C ILE A 356 5.56 -13.21 -22.63
N ASP A 357 4.64 -12.57 -21.89
CA ASP A 357 3.24 -12.97 -21.89
C ASP A 357 2.57 -12.51 -23.19
N ARG A 358 2.23 -13.49 -24.01
CA ARG A 358 1.66 -13.28 -25.34
C ARG A 358 0.17 -12.92 -25.34
N THR A 359 -0.44 -12.79 -24.17
CA THR A 359 -1.80 -12.28 -24.04
C THR A 359 -1.89 -10.87 -24.62
N ARG A 360 -2.96 -10.58 -25.37
CA ARG A 360 -3.23 -9.22 -25.88
C ARG A 360 -4.37 -8.59 -25.12
N ASN A 361 -4.08 -7.63 -24.26
CA ASN A 361 -5.08 -6.92 -23.47
C ASN A 361 -5.58 -5.71 -24.26
N MET A 362 -6.90 -5.53 -24.35
CA MET A 362 -7.57 -4.50 -25.15
C MET A 362 -7.13 -3.08 -24.76
N ASP A 363 -7.01 -2.79 -23.47
CA ASP A 363 -6.62 -1.49 -22.94
C ASP A 363 -5.17 -1.13 -23.30
N SER A 364 -4.22 -2.01 -23.00
CA SER A 364 -2.80 -1.81 -23.25
C SER A 364 -2.49 -1.78 -24.75
N ASN A 365 -3.17 -2.63 -25.54
CA ASN A 365 -3.10 -2.60 -26.99
C ASN A 365 -3.65 -1.30 -27.56
N SER A 366 -4.82 -0.86 -27.09
CA SER A 366 -5.41 0.41 -27.51
C SER A 366 -4.48 1.59 -27.25
N MET A 367 -3.86 1.66 -26.06
CA MET A 367 -2.87 2.69 -25.74
C MET A 367 -1.64 2.63 -26.65
N MET A 368 -1.13 1.43 -26.95
CA MET A 368 0.04 1.26 -27.83
C MET A 368 -0.29 1.63 -29.28
N ILE A 369 -1.43 1.21 -29.81
CA ILE A 369 -1.93 1.60 -31.12
C ILE A 369 -2.04 3.13 -31.22
N SER A 370 -2.70 3.77 -30.24
CA SER A 370 -2.76 5.22 -30.10
C SER A 370 -1.38 5.89 -30.09
N THR A 371 -0.37 5.21 -29.54
CA THR A 371 1.01 5.68 -29.54
C THR A 371 1.66 5.58 -30.91
N PHE A 372 1.49 4.47 -31.63
CA PHE A 372 1.96 4.33 -33.02
C PHE A 372 1.27 5.30 -33.99
N LEU A 373 -0.04 5.54 -33.83
CA LEU A 373 -0.76 6.57 -34.59
C LEU A 373 -0.19 7.97 -34.31
N TYR A 374 0.11 8.27 -33.04
CA TYR A 374 0.78 9.51 -32.66
C TYR A 374 2.18 9.63 -33.28
N LEU A 375 3.00 8.57 -33.23
CA LEU A 375 4.33 8.55 -33.84
C LEU A 375 4.26 8.75 -35.35
N TYR A 376 3.31 8.11 -36.03
CA TYR A 376 3.07 8.33 -37.45
C TYR A 376 2.72 9.80 -37.74
N SER A 377 1.77 10.38 -37.01
CA SER A 377 1.38 11.78 -37.18
C SER A 377 2.51 12.76 -36.87
N ALA A 378 3.39 12.43 -35.92
CA ALA A 378 4.48 13.29 -35.48
C ALA A 378 5.70 13.23 -36.41
N TYR A 379 6.03 12.05 -36.97
CA TYR A 379 7.29 11.80 -37.68
C TYR A 379 7.12 11.33 -39.13
N GLY A 380 5.92 10.97 -39.57
CA GLY A 380 5.62 10.58 -40.95
C GLY A 380 6.23 9.25 -41.41
N ASN A 381 6.58 8.35 -40.50
CA ASN A 381 7.13 7.04 -40.84
C ASN A 381 6.01 6.03 -41.13
N GLU A 382 5.90 5.58 -42.38
CA GLU A 382 4.87 4.63 -42.86
C GLU A 382 4.89 3.29 -42.11
N ALA A 383 6.05 2.84 -41.58
CA ALA A 383 6.10 1.62 -40.78
C ALA A 383 5.24 1.72 -39.49
N TYR A 384 5.13 2.91 -38.90
CA TYR A 384 4.27 3.13 -37.73
C TYR A 384 2.79 3.11 -38.09
N GLN A 385 2.45 3.60 -39.28
CA GLN A 385 1.10 3.50 -39.84
C GLN A 385 0.71 2.03 -40.03
N ASP A 386 1.56 1.24 -40.69
CA ASP A 386 1.30 -0.17 -40.98
C ASP A 386 1.07 -0.99 -39.70
N ILE A 387 1.91 -0.78 -38.67
CA ILE A 387 1.76 -1.43 -37.37
C ILE A 387 0.44 -1.06 -36.70
N ALA A 388 0.08 0.22 -36.69
CA ALA A 388 -1.17 0.69 -36.09
C ALA A 388 -2.41 0.13 -36.83
N GLU A 389 -2.41 0.19 -38.16
CA GLU A 389 -3.50 -0.29 -39.01
C GLU A 389 -3.70 -1.80 -38.86
N LYS A 390 -2.62 -2.58 -38.92
CA LYS A 390 -2.69 -4.04 -38.73
C LYS A 390 -3.22 -4.41 -37.35
N SER A 391 -2.79 -3.69 -36.32
CA SER A 391 -3.23 -3.92 -34.95
C SER A 391 -4.70 -3.53 -34.72
N LEU A 392 -5.16 -2.41 -35.27
CA LEU A 392 -6.60 -2.04 -35.25
C LEU A 392 -7.46 -3.09 -35.93
N ASN A 393 -7.02 -3.56 -37.10
CA ASN A 393 -7.70 -4.62 -37.83
C ASN A 393 -7.71 -5.95 -37.06
N PHE A 394 -6.63 -6.29 -36.36
CA PHE A 394 -6.61 -7.45 -35.47
C PHE A 394 -7.65 -7.31 -34.35
N LEU A 395 -7.67 -6.18 -33.63
CA LEU A 395 -8.64 -5.95 -32.55
C LEU A 395 -10.08 -6.01 -33.08
N LYS A 396 -10.36 -5.36 -34.21
CA LYS A 396 -11.69 -5.34 -34.84
C LYS A 396 -12.19 -6.75 -35.16
N ASN A 397 -11.32 -7.57 -35.76
CA ASN A 397 -11.72 -8.88 -36.26
C ASN A 397 -11.78 -9.96 -35.18
N ASN A 398 -11.00 -9.83 -34.10
CA ASN A 398 -10.85 -10.89 -33.10
C ASN A 398 -11.37 -10.52 -31.71
N MET A 399 -11.47 -9.23 -31.38
CA MET A 399 -11.76 -8.77 -30.02
C MET A 399 -12.99 -7.86 -29.92
N ILE A 400 -13.69 -7.58 -31.01
CA ILE A 400 -14.98 -6.86 -31.00
C ILE A 400 -16.13 -7.83 -31.29
N GLY A 401 -16.94 -8.11 -30.26
CA GLY A 401 -18.08 -9.01 -30.32
C GLY A 401 -19.43 -8.29 -30.50
N SER A 402 -20.52 -9.04 -30.31
CA SER A 402 -21.87 -8.48 -30.15
C SER A 402 -22.08 -7.86 -28.77
N GLU A 403 -21.28 -8.27 -27.78
CA GLU A 403 -21.35 -7.83 -26.39
C GLU A 403 -20.29 -6.76 -26.05
N GLY A 404 -19.90 -5.97 -27.05
CA GLY A 404 -18.82 -4.99 -26.92
C GLY A 404 -17.43 -5.60 -27.12
N ALA A 405 -16.43 -4.99 -26.51
CA ALA A 405 -15.04 -5.40 -26.59
C ALA A 405 -14.70 -6.48 -25.56
N TYR A 406 -14.07 -7.55 -26.03
CA TYR A 406 -13.40 -8.53 -25.17
C TYR A 406 -12.17 -7.88 -24.52
N TYR A 407 -11.87 -8.27 -23.28
CA TYR A 407 -10.75 -7.72 -22.53
C TYR A 407 -9.41 -8.26 -23.01
N TYR A 408 -9.31 -9.56 -23.26
CA TYR A 408 -8.06 -10.15 -23.70
C TYR A 408 -8.24 -11.21 -24.79
N PHE A 409 -7.23 -11.33 -25.64
CA PHE A 409 -7.08 -12.44 -26.59
C PHE A 409 -6.01 -13.39 -26.06
N ASP A 410 -6.39 -14.65 -25.87
CA ASP A 410 -5.50 -15.71 -25.39
C ASP A 410 -4.72 -16.29 -26.58
N TYR A 411 -3.39 -16.19 -26.53
CA TYR A 411 -2.53 -16.57 -27.66
C TYR A 411 -2.63 -18.06 -28.01
N ASP A 412 -2.69 -18.93 -27.00
CA ASP A 412 -2.68 -20.38 -27.18
C ASP A 412 -4.04 -20.90 -27.64
N LYS A 413 -5.13 -20.35 -27.08
CA LYS A 413 -6.49 -20.72 -27.46
C LYS A 413 -6.93 -20.09 -28.78
N LYS A 414 -6.23 -19.03 -29.23
CA LYS A 414 -6.58 -18.21 -30.39
C LYS A 414 -8.04 -17.72 -30.31
N ASP A 415 -8.43 -17.26 -29.12
CA ASP A 415 -9.80 -16.83 -28.83
C ASP A 415 -9.83 -15.65 -27.84
N ALA A 416 -10.91 -14.88 -27.86
CA ALA A 416 -11.09 -13.70 -27.03
C ALA A 416 -12.04 -13.96 -25.84
N PHE A 417 -11.71 -13.38 -24.70
CA PHE A 417 -12.38 -13.67 -23.43
C PHE A 417 -12.73 -12.40 -22.66
N LEU A 418 -13.73 -12.53 -21.78
CA LEU A 418 -14.20 -11.50 -20.85
C LEU A 418 -14.68 -10.21 -21.53
N THR A 419 -15.95 -10.17 -21.89
CA THR A 419 -16.54 -9.06 -22.64
C THR A 419 -17.32 -8.07 -21.77
N GLY A 420 -17.59 -6.90 -22.33
CA GLY A 420 -18.51 -5.92 -21.75
C GLY A 420 -17.99 -5.18 -20.51
N GLN A 421 -16.67 -5.12 -20.30
CA GLN A 421 -16.08 -4.35 -19.20
C GLN A 421 -15.84 -2.89 -19.61
N ALA A 422 -15.95 -1.99 -18.63
CA ALA A 422 -15.69 -0.56 -18.83
C ALA A 422 -14.28 -0.30 -19.40
N VAL A 423 -13.28 -0.99 -18.87
CA VAL A 423 -11.88 -0.85 -19.30
C VAL A 423 -11.69 -1.21 -20.76
N SER A 424 -12.19 -2.35 -21.22
CA SER A 424 -12.07 -2.79 -22.62
C SER A 424 -12.79 -1.85 -23.57
N ASN A 425 -14.05 -1.54 -23.26
CA ASN A 425 -14.90 -0.76 -24.15
C ASN A 425 -14.43 0.69 -24.26
N SER A 426 -14.09 1.36 -23.15
CA SER A 426 -13.63 2.76 -23.18
C SER A 426 -12.38 2.94 -24.04
N TRP A 427 -11.39 2.06 -23.87
CA TRP A 427 -10.14 2.11 -24.63
C TRP A 427 -10.31 1.67 -26.08
N ALA A 428 -11.14 0.67 -26.37
CA ALA A 428 -11.45 0.27 -27.74
C ALA A 428 -12.08 1.43 -28.53
N ILE A 429 -13.11 2.08 -27.97
CA ILE A 429 -13.77 3.24 -28.62
C ILE A 429 -12.73 4.31 -28.94
N LEU A 430 -11.87 4.65 -27.97
CA LEU A 430 -10.87 5.68 -28.16
C LEU A 430 -9.84 5.31 -29.24
N ALA A 431 -9.31 4.08 -29.25
CA ALA A 431 -8.32 3.66 -30.24
C ALA A 431 -8.88 3.65 -31.66
N PHE A 432 -10.13 3.19 -31.86
CA PHE A 432 -10.77 3.23 -33.17
C PHE A 432 -11.08 4.66 -33.62
N LEU A 433 -11.48 5.55 -32.72
CA LEU A 433 -11.65 6.98 -33.05
C LEU A 433 -10.33 7.64 -33.42
N GLU A 434 -9.25 7.39 -32.67
CA GLU A 434 -7.93 7.91 -33.03
C GLU A 434 -7.42 7.31 -34.36
N GLY A 435 -7.76 6.05 -34.63
CA GLY A 435 -7.53 5.40 -35.92
C GLY A 435 -8.27 6.08 -37.07
N TYR A 436 -9.56 6.36 -36.91
CA TYR A 436 -10.36 7.12 -37.88
C TYR A 436 -9.78 8.52 -38.11
N ASP A 437 -9.48 9.28 -37.05
CA ASP A 437 -8.93 10.64 -37.15
C ASP A 437 -7.60 10.69 -37.91
N THR A 438 -6.79 9.64 -37.76
CA THR A 438 -5.42 9.60 -38.31
C THR A 438 -5.36 8.95 -39.70
N LEU A 439 -6.15 7.90 -39.93
CA LEU A 439 -6.07 7.06 -41.14
C LEU A 439 -7.24 7.34 -42.11
N GLY A 440 -8.34 7.92 -41.66
CA GLY A 440 -9.50 8.27 -42.49
C GLY A 440 -10.38 7.10 -42.92
N GLU A 441 -10.24 5.93 -42.29
CA GLU A 441 -11.01 4.73 -42.61
C GLU A 441 -12.34 4.68 -41.84
N GLU A 442 -13.46 4.80 -42.57
CA GLU A 442 -14.82 4.89 -42.01
C GLU A 442 -15.20 3.66 -41.14
N ASP A 443 -14.66 2.49 -41.48
CA ASP A 443 -14.93 1.25 -40.75
C ASP A 443 -14.44 1.31 -39.29
N TYR A 444 -13.44 2.15 -38.98
CA TYR A 444 -13.02 2.40 -37.60
C TYR A 444 -14.04 3.26 -36.85
N LEU A 445 -14.64 4.27 -37.48
CA LEU A 445 -15.70 5.06 -36.86
C LEU A 445 -16.93 4.19 -36.55
N GLU A 446 -17.35 3.35 -37.50
CA GLU A 446 -18.46 2.41 -37.29
C GLU A 446 -18.16 1.38 -36.19
N THR A 447 -16.91 0.90 -36.10
CA THR A 447 -16.49 0.00 -35.02
C THR A 447 -16.53 0.70 -33.66
N ALA A 448 -16.03 1.94 -33.56
CA ALA A 448 -16.11 2.74 -32.33
C ALA A 448 -17.57 2.96 -31.90
N ARG A 449 -18.43 3.31 -32.86
CA ARG A 449 -19.87 3.50 -32.66
C ARG A 449 -20.55 2.25 -32.10
N LYS A 450 -20.29 1.08 -32.70
CA LYS A 450 -20.83 -0.21 -32.24
C LYS A 450 -20.50 -0.49 -30.77
N VAL A 451 -19.25 -0.25 -30.35
CA VAL A 451 -18.82 -0.47 -28.96
C VAL A 451 -19.41 0.59 -28.01
N ALA A 452 -19.53 1.83 -28.47
CA ALA A 452 -20.17 2.91 -27.73
C ALA A 452 -21.66 2.64 -27.48
N ASP A 453 -22.40 2.18 -28.49
CA ASP A 453 -23.82 1.84 -28.39
C ASP A 453 -24.06 0.70 -27.40
N TYR A 454 -23.21 -0.34 -27.45
CA TYR A 454 -23.24 -1.40 -26.44
C TYR A 454 -23.01 -0.83 -25.04
N SER A 455 -22.04 0.08 -24.88
CA SER A 455 -21.71 0.69 -23.60
C SER A 455 -22.84 1.58 -23.06
N LEU A 456 -23.54 2.32 -23.92
CA LEU A 456 -24.72 3.11 -23.54
C LEU A 456 -25.90 2.23 -23.11
N ALA A 457 -26.07 1.08 -23.77
CA ALA A 457 -27.16 0.15 -23.47
C ALA A 457 -26.92 -0.68 -22.20
N ASN A 458 -25.66 -0.94 -21.85
CA ASN A 458 -25.32 -1.90 -20.80
C ASN A 458 -24.48 -1.33 -19.65
N LEU A 459 -23.70 -0.27 -19.84
CA LEU A 459 -22.79 0.24 -18.81
C LEU A 459 -23.13 1.65 -18.33
N TYR A 460 -23.74 2.47 -19.18
CA TYR A 460 -24.06 3.85 -18.84
C TYR A 460 -25.21 3.95 -17.84
N ASP A 461 -25.01 4.74 -16.78
CA ASP A 461 -26.03 5.04 -15.79
C ASP A 461 -26.89 6.22 -16.25
N TRP A 462 -28.07 5.94 -16.81
CA TRP A 462 -29.02 6.97 -17.24
C TRP A 462 -29.62 7.78 -16.07
N ASN A 463 -29.51 7.29 -14.83
CA ASN A 463 -29.94 8.02 -13.64
C ASN A 463 -28.90 9.05 -13.22
N SER A 464 -27.63 8.63 -13.09
CA SER A 464 -26.57 9.45 -12.47
C SER A 464 -25.38 9.80 -13.39
N GLY A 465 -25.36 9.40 -14.66
CA GLY A 465 -24.21 9.54 -15.54
C GLY A 465 -23.01 8.67 -15.15
N GLY A 466 -22.04 8.53 -16.04
CA GLY A 466 -20.90 7.62 -15.90
C GLY A 466 -21.25 6.16 -16.19
N PHE A 467 -20.22 5.36 -16.39
CA PHE A 467 -20.27 3.96 -16.84
C PHE A 467 -19.82 3.04 -15.71
N PHE A 468 -20.61 2.01 -15.43
CA PHE A 468 -20.28 0.98 -14.45
C PHE A 468 -19.11 0.11 -14.93
N GLU A 469 -18.28 -0.37 -13.99
CA GLU A 469 -17.15 -1.25 -14.29
C GLU A 469 -17.57 -2.52 -15.03
N ARG A 470 -18.63 -3.17 -14.53
CA ARG A 470 -19.18 -4.40 -15.09
C ARG A 470 -20.69 -4.36 -14.98
N ASN A 471 -21.35 -4.70 -16.08
CA ASN A 471 -22.74 -5.09 -16.03
C ASN A 471 -22.98 -6.25 -17.00
N SER A 472 -23.30 -7.41 -16.44
CA SER A 472 -24.04 -8.41 -17.19
C SER A 472 -25.44 -8.43 -16.60
N LYS A 473 -26.45 -8.31 -17.46
CA LYS A 473 -27.85 -8.48 -17.06
C LYS A 473 -28.13 -9.90 -16.56
N ASP A 474 -27.23 -10.84 -16.85
CA ASP A 474 -27.40 -12.25 -16.54
C ASP A 474 -26.86 -12.52 -15.14
N THR A 475 -27.81 -12.57 -14.19
CA THR A 475 -27.53 -12.80 -12.77
C THR A 475 -26.77 -14.11 -12.49
N GLU A 476 -26.78 -15.04 -13.44
CA GLU A 476 -26.05 -16.31 -13.44
C GLU A 476 -24.52 -16.18 -13.47
N PHE A 477 -23.97 -14.99 -13.73
CA PHE A 477 -22.53 -14.75 -13.64
C PHE A 477 -22.07 -14.20 -12.28
N TYR A 478 -22.99 -14.00 -11.33
CA TYR A 478 -22.68 -13.54 -9.98
C TYR A 478 -22.75 -14.68 -8.98
N ALA A 479 -21.86 -14.66 -7.99
CA ALA A 479 -21.93 -15.61 -6.89
C ALA A 479 -23.20 -15.38 -6.04
N PRO A 480 -23.76 -16.43 -5.41
CA PRO A 480 -24.63 -16.25 -4.26
C PRO A 480 -23.93 -15.36 -3.22
N ASN A 481 -24.61 -14.32 -2.75
CA ASN A 481 -24.12 -13.29 -1.83
C ASN A 481 -23.00 -12.41 -2.37
N GLU A 482 -22.78 -12.42 -3.70
CA GLU A 482 -21.87 -11.46 -4.29
C GLU A 482 -22.39 -10.05 -4.06
N ARG A 483 -21.48 -9.19 -3.59
CA ARG A 483 -21.69 -7.76 -3.68
C ARG A 483 -21.42 -7.35 -5.13
N ILE A 484 -22.46 -7.13 -5.92
CA ILE A 484 -22.34 -6.66 -7.29
C ILE A 484 -21.70 -5.28 -7.24
N ASP A 485 -20.61 -5.13 -8.00
CA ASP A 485 -19.89 -3.88 -8.05
C ASP A 485 -20.44 -2.98 -9.15
N LEU A 486 -21.28 -2.02 -8.76
CA LEU A 486 -21.77 -0.92 -9.57
C LEU A 486 -20.91 0.33 -9.35
N SER A 487 -19.60 0.14 -9.14
CA SER A 487 -18.62 1.23 -9.17
C SER A 487 -18.48 1.80 -10.57
N LYS A 488 -18.07 3.06 -10.64
CA LYS A 488 -17.77 3.78 -11.88
C LYS A 488 -16.32 4.24 -11.82
N PRO A 489 -15.36 3.41 -12.27
CA PRO A 489 -13.94 3.69 -12.14
C PRO A 489 -13.53 4.98 -12.85
N TYR A 490 -12.75 5.81 -12.17
CA TYR A 490 -12.47 7.17 -12.61
C TYR A 490 -11.73 7.23 -13.95
N GLY A 491 -10.67 6.44 -14.13
CA GLY A 491 -9.83 6.47 -15.33
C GLY A 491 -10.60 6.08 -16.59
N GLU A 492 -11.33 4.97 -16.53
CA GLU A 492 -12.15 4.44 -17.62
C GLU A 492 -13.30 5.40 -17.95
N ASN A 493 -13.93 6.00 -16.93
CA ASN A 493 -14.96 7.02 -17.14
C ASN A 493 -14.40 8.30 -17.74
N ALA A 494 -13.16 8.68 -17.42
CA ALA A 494 -12.49 9.82 -18.04
C ALA A 494 -12.23 9.56 -19.53
N VAL A 495 -11.81 8.34 -19.88
CA VAL A 495 -11.68 7.89 -21.28
C VAL A 495 -13.04 7.88 -21.99
N TYR A 496 -14.08 7.31 -21.38
CA TYR A 496 -15.44 7.34 -21.92
C TYR A 496 -15.93 8.77 -22.16
N SER A 497 -15.75 9.67 -21.19
CA SER A 497 -16.16 11.06 -21.34
C SER A 497 -15.51 11.69 -22.57
N TYR A 498 -14.20 11.52 -22.74
CA TYR A 498 -13.48 12.03 -23.91
C TYR A 498 -13.95 11.37 -25.22
N ALA A 499 -14.05 10.04 -25.24
CA ALA A 499 -14.41 9.26 -26.42
C ALA A 499 -15.84 9.53 -26.91
N MET A 500 -16.82 9.62 -26.00
CA MET A 500 -18.21 9.95 -26.32
C MET A 500 -18.32 11.36 -26.89
N LEU A 501 -17.62 12.34 -26.31
CA LEU A 501 -17.61 13.69 -26.86
C LEU A 501 -16.97 13.76 -28.25
N LYS A 502 -15.94 12.95 -28.52
CA LYS A 502 -15.38 12.81 -29.88
C LYS A 502 -16.39 12.19 -30.85
N LEU A 503 -17.05 11.09 -30.46
CA LEU A 503 -18.13 10.50 -31.26
C LEU A 503 -19.23 11.50 -31.58
N TYR A 504 -19.63 12.34 -30.62
CA TYR A 504 -20.59 13.40 -30.88
C TYR A 504 -20.09 14.38 -31.95
N LEU A 505 -18.81 14.76 -31.93
CA LEU A 505 -18.25 15.67 -32.92
C LEU A 505 -18.32 15.09 -34.34
N GLU A 506 -18.16 13.78 -34.49
CA GLU A 506 -18.25 13.10 -35.79
C GLU A 506 -19.70 12.80 -36.22
N THR A 507 -20.54 12.32 -35.31
CA THR A 507 -21.88 11.77 -35.64
C THR A 507 -23.04 12.74 -35.42
N LYS A 508 -22.86 13.75 -34.54
CA LYS A 508 -23.90 14.64 -34.01
C LYS A 508 -25.02 13.93 -33.23
N GLU A 509 -24.83 12.69 -32.80
CA GLU A 509 -25.82 11.94 -32.02
C GLU A 509 -25.86 12.41 -30.55
N LEU A 510 -27.03 12.88 -30.11
CA LEU A 510 -27.19 13.52 -28.79
C LEU A 510 -26.94 12.58 -27.61
N GLU A 511 -27.07 11.26 -27.79
CA GLU A 511 -26.74 10.26 -26.75
C GLU A 511 -25.26 10.37 -26.32
N TYR A 512 -24.36 10.60 -27.29
CA TYR A 512 -22.94 10.74 -27.00
C TYR A 512 -22.60 12.09 -26.35
N LEU A 513 -23.31 13.17 -26.75
CA LEU A 513 -23.17 14.47 -26.10
C LEU A 513 -23.60 14.41 -24.63
N GLU A 514 -24.76 13.81 -24.38
CA GLU A 514 -25.33 13.64 -23.04
C GLU A 514 -24.40 12.82 -22.15
N SER A 515 -24.01 11.64 -22.64
CA SER A 515 -23.21 10.70 -21.85
C SER A 515 -21.82 11.23 -21.59
N GLY A 516 -21.21 11.88 -22.57
CA GLY A 516 -19.92 12.54 -22.44
C GLY A 516 -19.91 13.65 -21.39
N LEU A 517 -20.89 14.56 -21.43
CA LEU A 517 -20.99 15.70 -20.50
C LEU A 517 -21.43 15.30 -19.08
N LYS A 518 -22.41 14.39 -18.94
CA LYS A 518 -22.80 13.91 -17.62
C LYS A 518 -21.71 13.06 -16.98
N THR A 519 -20.99 12.24 -17.74
CA THR A 519 -19.84 11.51 -17.21
C THR A 519 -18.76 12.49 -16.74
N LEU A 520 -18.48 13.55 -17.50
CA LEU A 520 -17.56 14.60 -17.06
C LEU A 520 -18.00 15.26 -15.74
N GLY A 521 -19.30 15.56 -15.63
CA GLY A 521 -19.92 16.08 -14.41
C GLY A 521 -19.83 15.13 -13.23
N TYR A 522 -20.00 13.82 -13.45
CA TYR A 522 -19.89 12.80 -12.41
C TYR A 522 -18.48 12.73 -11.81
N LEU A 523 -17.46 12.90 -12.65
CA LEU A 523 -16.05 12.84 -12.26
C LEU A 523 -15.54 14.12 -11.56
N PHE A 524 -16.28 15.23 -11.69
CA PHE A 524 -15.86 16.56 -11.27
C PHE A 524 -15.36 16.62 -9.81
N ASP A 525 -16.10 16.01 -8.89
CA ASP A 525 -15.78 15.98 -7.45
C ASP A 525 -15.00 14.73 -7.03
N ARG A 526 -14.52 13.93 -8.00
CA ARG A 526 -13.94 12.59 -7.78
C ARG A 526 -12.55 12.42 -8.39
N ILE A 527 -11.86 13.53 -8.64
CA ILE A 527 -10.50 13.55 -9.21
C ILE A 527 -9.58 12.63 -8.40
N SER A 528 -9.00 11.64 -9.09
CA SER A 528 -8.14 10.64 -8.49
C SER A 528 -7.04 10.26 -9.47
N GLY A 529 -5.84 10.02 -8.95
CA GLY A 529 -4.72 9.53 -9.75
C GLY A 529 -4.07 10.62 -10.62
N VAL A 530 -2.74 10.58 -10.70
CA VAL A 530 -1.96 11.59 -11.42
C VAL A 530 -2.10 11.40 -12.93
N ASP A 531 -2.01 10.14 -13.39
CA ASP A 531 -1.98 9.76 -14.81
C ASP A 531 -3.41 9.55 -15.35
N GLU A 532 -4.31 9.02 -14.52
CA GLU A 532 -5.72 8.76 -14.84
C GLU A 532 -6.51 10.04 -15.15
N THR A 533 -6.03 11.19 -14.69
CA THR A 533 -6.68 12.49 -14.91
C THR A 533 -6.43 13.06 -16.31
N TYR A 534 -5.54 12.48 -17.11
CA TYR A 534 -5.23 12.97 -18.46
C TYR A 534 -6.49 13.12 -19.34
N TYR A 535 -7.27 12.04 -19.51
CA TYR A 535 -8.44 12.07 -20.38
C TYR A 535 -9.59 12.91 -19.84
N PHE A 536 -9.66 13.10 -18.52
CA PHE A 536 -10.59 14.04 -17.90
C PHE A 536 -10.27 15.48 -18.35
N ILE A 537 -8.98 15.83 -18.40
CA ILE A 537 -8.53 17.14 -18.91
C ILE A 537 -8.81 17.24 -20.41
N LYS A 538 -8.50 16.20 -21.20
CA LYS A 538 -8.78 16.21 -22.64
C LYS A 538 -10.27 16.38 -22.94
N ALA A 539 -11.15 15.72 -22.19
CA ALA A 539 -12.60 15.92 -22.27
C ALA A 539 -12.99 17.36 -21.93
N SER A 540 -12.47 17.91 -20.82
CA SER A 540 -12.74 19.30 -20.41
C SER A 540 -12.32 20.32 -21.48
N LEU A 541 -11.16 20.12 -22.09
CA LEU A 541 -10.67 20.94 -23.20
C LEU A 541 -11.57 20.81 -24.43
N LEU A 542 -11.94 19.59 -24.81
CA LEU A 542 -12.80 19.34 -25.96
C LEU A 542 -14.17 20.04 -25.82
N VAL A 543 -14.75 20.01 -24.61
CA VAL A 543 -15.99 20.73 -24.27
C VAL A 543 -15.82 22.24 -24.45
N LYS A 544 -14.70 22.79 -23.96
CA LYS A 544 -14.40 24.22 -24.05
C LYS A 544 -14.22 24.66 -25.51
N ASP A 545 -13.39 23.94 -26.26
CA ASP A 545 -12.95 24.34 -27.59
C ASP A 545 -14.07 24.22 -28.63
N ASN A 546 -15.04 23.32 -28.41
CA ASN A 546 -16.18 23.11 -29.30
C ASN A 546 -17.50 23.71 -28.76
N ASN A 547 -17.45 24.48 -27.68
CA ASN A 547 -18.62 25.11 -27.04
C ASN A 547 -19.77 24.12 -26.72
N LEU A 548 -19.43 22.89 -26.33
CA LEU A 548 -20.40 21.79 -26.19
C LEU A 548 -21.45 22.03 -25.10
N LEU A 549 -21.16 22.89 -24.11
CA LEU A 549 -22.13 23.30 -23.10
C LEU A 549 -23.29 24.10 -23.70
N SER A 550 -23.01 24.99 -24.66
CA SER A 550 -24.05 25.74 -25.38
C SER A 550 -24.88 24.80 -26.23
N VAL A 551 -24.20 23.90 -26.95
CA VAL A 551 -24.85 22.90 -27.81
C VAL A 551 -25.78 22.00 -27.00
N TYR A 552 -25.36 21.57 -25.81
CA TYR A 552 -26.21 20.81 -24.90
C TYR A 552 -27.42 21.63 -24.42
N ALA A 553 -27.21 22.91 -24.07
CA ALA A 553 -28.29 23.80 -23.65
C ALA A 553 -29.33 24.03 -24.76
N ASP A 554 -28.88 24.17 -26.02
CA ASP A 554 -29.73 24.37 -27.18
C ASP A 554 -30.58 23.13 -27.51
N ASN A 555 -30.10 21.93 -27.16
CA ASN A 555 -30.78 20.65 -27.40
C ASN A 555 -31.43 20.04 -26.14
N LYS A 556 -31.57 20.81 -25.06
CA LYS A 556 -31.95 20.30 -23.74
C LYS A 556 -33.26 19.50 -23.72
N GLU A 557 -34.29 19.97 -24.41
CA GLU A 557 -35.60 19.30 -24.46
C GLU A 557 -35.56 17.95 -25.19
N GLU A 558 -34.71 17.82 -26.20
CA GLU A 558 -34.53 16.56 -26.93
C GLU A 558 -33.71 15.58 -26.11
N VAL A 559 -32.64 16.05 -25.47
CA VAL A 559 -31.85 15.25 -24.52
C VAL A 559 -32.71 14.75 -23.36
N ASP A 560 -33.60 15.58 -22.80
CA ASP A 560 -34.45 15.16 -21.68
C ASP A 560 -35.41 14.04 -22.08
N ARG A 561 -36.04 14.14 -23.26
CA ARG A 561 -36.90 13.07 -23.80
C ARG A 561 -36.13 11.78 -24.05
N LEU A 562 -34.92 11.91 -24.59
CA LEU A 562 -34.01 10.78 -24.79
C LEU A 562 -33.69 10.07 -23.47
N VAL A 563 -33.27 10.83 -22.46
CA VAL A 563 -32.91 10.29 -21.14
C VAL A 563 -34.12 9.60 -20.50
N GLU A 564 -35.30 10.20 -20.57
CA GLU A 564 -36.54 9.60 -20.06
C GLU A 564 -36.83 8.26 -20.74
N GLN A 565 -36.75 8.20 -22.07
CA GLN A 565 -36.94 6.96 -22.83
C GLN A 565 -35.93 5.87 -22.45
N LYS A 566 -34.66 6.23 -22.23
CA LYS A 566 -33.61 5.26 -21.89
C LYS A 566 -33.76 4.72 -20.47
N ARG A 567 -34.18 5.57 -19.52
CA ARG A 567 -34.46 5.17 -18.12
C ARG A 567 -35.55 4.11 -18.03
N ASP A 568 -36.60 4.19 -18.84
CA ASP A 568 -37.68 3.18 -18.82
C ASP A 568 -37.20 1.77 -19.25
N SER A 569 -36.12 1.69 -20.03
CA SER A 569 -35.49 0.45 -20.48
C SER A 569 -34.23 0.06 -19.71
N PHE A 570 -33.93 0.80 -18.64
CA PHE A 570 -32.68 0.70 -17.91
C PHE A 570 -32.64 -0.57 -17.05
N PHE A 571 -31.67 -1.45 -17.33
CA PHE A 571 -31.56 -2.75 -16.69
C PHE A 571 -31.39 -2.68 -15.16
N LEU A 572 -30.84 -1.56 -14.64
CA LEU A 572 -30.53 -1.42 -13.22
C LEU A 572 -31.79 -1.43 -12.36
N GLU A 573 -32.91 -0.90 -12.89
CA GLU A 573 -34.18 -0.90 -12.17
C GLU A 573 -34.62 -2.35 -11.86
N ALA A 574 -34.44 -3.27 -12.81
CA ALA A 574 -34.73 -4.69 -12.60
C ALA A 574 -33.83 -5.33 -11.53
N LEU A 575 -32.54 -4.94 -11.46
CA LEU A 575 -31.61 -5.43 -10.44
C LEU A 575 -31.96 -4.89 -9.05
N LEU A 576 -32.29 -3.59 -8.94
CA LEU A 576 -32.68 -2.93 -7.68
C LEU A 576 -33.97 -3.53 -7.10
N GLU A 577 -34.96 -3.87 -7.93
CA GLU A 577 -36.20 -4.53 -7.50
C GLU A 577 -35.95 -5.93 -6.90
N GLN A 578 -34.94 -6.64 -7.38
CA GLN A 578 -34.58 -7.97 -6.88
C GLN A 578 -33.83 -7.90 -5.53
N GLU A 579 -32.93 -6.92 -5.36
CA GLU A 579 -32.20 -6.70 -4.10
C GLU A 579 -33.15 -6.42 -2.92
N GLN A 580 -34.18 -5.59 -3.11
CA GLN A 580 -35.14 -5.23 -2.04
C GLN A 580 -35.91 -6.42 -1.46
N LYS A 581 -35.90 -7.58 -2.13
CA LYS A 581 -36.54 -8.81 -1.66
C LYS A 581 -35.58 -9.73 -0.88
N GLY A 582 -34.28 -9.43 -0.85
CA GLY A 582 -33.24 -10.17 -0.14
C GLY A 582 -32.82 -9.50 1.18
N VAL A 583 -32.54 -10.29 2.20
CA VAL A 583 -32.16 -9.84 3.56
C VAL A 583 -30.86 -9.02 3.54
N SER A 584 -30.84 -7.87 4.25
CA SER A 584 -29.64 -7.05 4.47
C SER A 584 -28.58 -7.79 5.32
N LEU A 585 -27.35 -7.89 4.80
CA LEU A 585 -26.16 -8.43 5.47
C LEU A 585 -25.31 -7.34 6.16
N ASP A 586 -25.94 -6.30 6.74
CA ASP A 586 -25.29 -5.22 7.52
C ASP A 586 -24.41 -5.71 8.70
N ASP A 587 -24.31 -7.02 8.93
CA ASP A 587 -23.52 -7.66 9.97
C ASP A 587 -22.07 -7.99 9.56
N ALA A 588 -21.64 -7.75 8.31
CA ALA A 588 -20.27 -8.02 7.86
C ALA A 588 -19.14 -7.33 8.67
N PRO A 589 -19.31 -6.12 9.27
CA PRO A 589 -18.31 -5.55 10.17
C PRO A 589 -18.07 -6.40 11.43
N LYS A 590 -19.04 -7.21 11.85
CA LYS A 590 -18.99 -7.94 13.14
C LYS A 590 -17.92 -9.03 13.18
N LEU A 591 -17.67 -9.76 12.08
CA LEU A 591 -16.66 -10.84 12.06
C LEU A 591 -15.22 -10.32 12.16
N ARG A 592 -14.91 -9.27 11.39
CA ARG A 592 -13.59 -8.59 11.46
C ARG A 592 -13.38 -7.95 12.83
N ASP A 593 -14.40 -7.26 13.34
CA ASP A 593 -14.31 -6.59 14.64
C ASP A 593 -14.20 -7.58 15.80
N GLU A 594 -14.91 -8.71 15.77
CA GLU A 594 -14.77 -9.80 16.74
C GLU A 594 -13.37 -10.42 16.71
N PHE A 595 -12.82 -10.71 15.52
CA PHE A 595 -11.48 -11.29 15.38
C PHE A 595 -10.38 -10.34 15.88
N THR A 596 -10.49 -9.03 15.59
CA THR A 596 -9.53 -8.03 16.10
C THR A 596 -9.61 -7.82 17.62
N ASN A 597 -10.75 -8.11 18.25
CA ASN A 597 -10.91 -7.95 19.70
C ASN A 597 -10.21 -9.05 20.50
N VAL A 598 -10.05 -10.26 19.95
CA VAL A 598 -9.25 -11.33 20.57
C VAL A 598 -7.77 -10.91 20.68
N GLY A 599 -7.22 -10.30 19.62
CA GLY A 599 -5.86 -9.77 19.63
C GLY A 599 -5.65 -8.66 20.67
N PHE A 600 -6.64 -7.79 20.88
CA PHE A 600 -6.54 -6.72 21.87
C PHE A 600 -6.39 -7.22 23.32
N ILE A 601 -7.04 -8.33 23.68
CA ILE A 601 -6.97 -8.91 25.03
C ILE A 601 -5.55 -9.43 25.31
N VAL A 602 -4.93 -10.12 24.35
CA VAL A 602 -3.54 -10.60 24.47
C VAL A 602 -2.59 -9.42 24.64
N LEU A 603 -2.75 -8.39 23.81
CA LEU A 603 -1.95 -7.17 23.86
C LEU A 603 -2.09 -6.43 25.20
N ALA A 604 -3.29 -6.40 25.78
CA ALA A 604 -3.54 -5.83 27.09
C ALA A 604 -2.76 -6.55 28.21
N ILE A 605 -2.70 -7.89 28.18
CA ILE A 605 -1.94 -8.69 29.15
C ILE A 605 -0.43 -8.41 29.02
N LEU A 606 0.08 -8.36 27.79
CA LEU A 606 1.48 -8.04 27.52
C LEU A 606 1.84 -6.62 27.99
N ALA A 607 0.98 -5.63 27.71
CA ALA A 607 1.16 -4.26 28.18
C ALA A 607 1.21 -4.18 29.71
N PHE A 608 0.34 -4.92 30.40
CA PHE A 608 0.33 -5.00 31.85
C PHE A 608 1.63 -5.61 32.42
N ALA A 609 2.07 -6.74 31.85
CA ALA A 609 3.31 -7.40 32.24
C ALA A 609 4.55 -6.51 32.01
N ALA A 610 4.58 -5.83 30.86
CA ALA A 610 5.62 -4.85 30.53
C ALA A 610 5.67 -3.69 31.53
N GLY A 611 4.53 -3.23 32.03
CA GLY A 611 4.45 -2.24 33.11
C GLY A 611 5.08 -2.73 34.41
N ILE A 612 4.82 -3.98 34.80
CA ILE A 612 5.42 -4.60 36.00
C ILE A 612 6.94 -4.74 35.85
N LEU A 613 7.42 -5.20 34.68
CA LEU A 613 8.85 -5.32 34.41
C LEU A 613 9.54 -3.96 34.45
N SER A 614 8.88 -2.91 33.93
CA SER A 614 9.38 -1.54 33.94
C SER A 614 9.57 -0.99 35.35
N PHE A 615 8.71 -1.38 36.30
CA PHE A 615 8.87 -1.03 37.72
C PHE A 615 10.16 -1.59 38.36
N LEU A 616 10.64 -2.75 37.88
CA LEU A 616 11.87 -3.39 38.37
C LEU A 616 13.15 -2.78 37.76
N SER A 617 13.02 -1.83 36.83
CA SER A 617 14.15 -1.18 36.19
C SER A 617 15.02 -0.42 37.21
N PRO A 618 16.37 -0.49 37.12
CA PRO A 618 17.28 0.24 38.00
C PRO A 618 16.99 1.75 38.06
N CYS A 619 16.40 2.28 36.98
CA CYS A 619 16.04 3.68 36.85
C CYS A 619 14.85 4.07 37.75
N CYS A 620 13.97 3.15 38.15
CA CYS A 620 12.80 3.46 39.00
C CYS A 620 13.14 3.55 40.51
N LEU A 621 14.30 3.04 40.93
CA LEU A 621 14.74 3.00 42.33
C LEU A 621 14.93 4.39 42.98
N PRO A 622 15.52 5.41 42.31
CA PRO A 622 15.63 6.75 42.87
C PRO A 622 14.27 7.41 43.10
N VAL A 623 13.28 7.14 42.25
CA VAL A 623 11.92 7.70 42.39
C VAL A 623 11.15 7.07 43.52
N LEU A 624 11.28 5.75 43.70
CA LEU A 624 10.76 5.06 44.88
C LEU A 624 11.27 5.77 46.15
N SER A 625 12.55 6.12 46.20
CA SER A 625 13.11 6.83 47.36
C SER A 625 12.52 8.24 47.55
N ALA A 626 12.29 9.00 46.49
CA ALA A 626 11.68 10.33 46.53
C ALA A 626 10.17 10.28 46.88
N TYR A 627 9.44 9.34 46.29
CA TYR A 627 8.03 9.07 46.56
C TYR A 627 7.81 8.63 48.01
N PHE A 628 8.64 7.71 48.51
CA PHE A 628 8.61 7.33 49.92
C PHE A 628 9.02 8.48 50.83
N ALA A 629 10.04 9.27 50.46
CA ALA A 629 10.44 10.48 51.20
C ALA A 629 9.27 11.47 51.36
N HIS A 630 8.44 11.63 50.32
CA HIS A 630 7.23 12.45 50.35
C HIS A 630 6.15 11.88 51.29
N ASN A 631 6.09 10.55 51.43
CA ASN A 631 5.05 9.83 52.17
C ASN A 631 5.50 9.27 53.55
N VAL A 632 6.73 9.52 54.03
CA VAL A 632 7.30 8.94 55.28
C VAL A 632 6.45 9.16 56.53
N ASN A 633 5.69 10.25 56.58
CA ASN A 633 4.83 10.64 57.71
C ASN A 633 3.35 10.70 57.32
N ALA A 634 2.91 9.94 56.31
CA ALA A 634 1.51 9.83 55.91
C ALA A 634 0.86 8.57 56.53
N ASN A 635 -0.44 8.61 56.83
CA ASN A 635 -1.16 7.42 57.30
C ASN A 635 -1.57 6.52 56.11
N LYS A 636 -1.98 5.27 56.37
CA LYS A 636 -2.33 4.31 55.30
C LYS A 636 -3.38 4.81 54.31
N GLY A 637 -4.38 5.58 54.78
CA GLY A 637 -5.42 6.16 53.92
C GLY A 637 -4.90 7.29 53.03
N GLU A 638 -4.02 8.14 53.55
CA GLU A 638 -3.34 9.20 52.82
C GLU A 638 -2.35 8.64 51.79
N ILE A 639 -1.62 7.58 52.13
CA ILE A 639 -0.71 6.89 51.20
C ILE A 639 -1.51 6.34 50.03
N LEU A 640 -2.60 5.61 50.28
CA LEU A 640 -3.43 5.05 49.22
C LEU A 640 -4.02 6.13 48.31
N LYS A 641 -4.52 7.23 48.91
CA LYS A 641 -5.04 8.38 48.17
C LYS A 641 -3.96 9.05 47.32
N ASN A 642 -2.78 9.30 47.87
CA ASN A 642 -1.68 9.92 47.14
C ASN A 642 -1.14 9.02 46.03
N THR A 643 -1.07 7.70 46.25
CA THR A 643 -0.65 6.74 45.21
C THR A 643 -1.67 6.65 44.08
N ALA A 644 -2.97 6.70 44.38
CA ALA A 644 -4.02 6.73 43.36
C ALA A 644 -3.92 7.99 42.48
N PHE A 645 -3.74 9.16 43.08
CA PHE A 645 -3.56 10.40 42.33
C PHE A 645 -2.26 10.41 41.52
N PHE A 646 -1.17 9.84 42.04
CA PHE A 646 0.07 9.61 41.30
C PHE A 646 -0.15 8.71 40.07
N PHE A 647 -0.88 7.61 40.23
CA PHE A 647 -1.27 6.74 39.11
C PHE A 647 -2.09 7.51 38.06
N PHE A 648 -3.07 8.30 38.44
CA PHE A 648 -3.85 9.08 37.47
C PHE A 648 -2.99 10.09 36.70
N GLY A 649 -2.01 10.72 37.35
CA GLY A 649 -1.05 11.58 36.68
C GLY A 649 -0.22 10.83 35.64
N LEU A 650 0.26 9.63 35.99
CA LEU A 650 0.99 8.74 35.08
C LEU A 650 0.12 8.27 33.91
N ALA A 651 -1.08 7.77 34.23
CA ALA A 651 -1.99 7.15 33.29
C ALA A 651 -2.49 8.15 32.25
N ILE A 652 -2.78 9.40 32.63
CA ILE A 652 -3.22 10.44 31.69
C ILE A 652 -2.13 10.75 30.68
N VAL A 653 -0.87 10.92 31.11
CA VAL A 653 0.24 11.21 30.19
C VAL A 653 0.46 10.05 29.21
N PHE A 654 0.50 8.81 29.69
CA PHE A 654 0.66 7.66 28.81
C PHE A 654 -0.55 7.41 27.91
N SER A 655 -1.77 7.65 28.39
CA SER A 655 -2.99 7.55 27.58
C SER A 655 -3.02 8.59 26.46
N ILE A 656 -2.50 9.80 26.71
CA ILE A 656 -2.30 10.85 25.69
C ILE A 656 -1.22 10.44 24.70
N PHE A 657 -0.11 9.87 25.16
CA PHE A 657 0.92 9.33 24.26
C PHE A 657 0.39 8.20 23.38
N GLY A 658 -0.51 7.35 23.90
CA GLY A 658 -1.13 6.26 23.15
C GLY A 658 -2.12 6.76 22.11
N MET A 659 -2.91 7.78 22.47
CA MET A 659 -3.81 8.46 21.54
C MET A 659 -3.04 9.22 20.45
N GLY A 660 -1.87 9.78 20.79
CA GLY A 660 -0.97 10.48 19.87
C GLY A 660 0.10 9.59 19.23
N ALA A 661 0.03 8.26 19.38
CA ALA A 661 1.11 7.34 19.01
C ALA A 661 1.49 7.45 17.52
N THR A 662 0.53 7.71 16.65
CA THR A 662 0.76 7.90 15.21
C THR A 662 1.51 9.21 14.91
N LEU A 663 1.16 10.31 15.58
CA LEU A 663 1.79 11.62 15.38
C LEU A 663 3.17 11.72 16.05
N VAL A 664 3.26 11.27 17.29
CA VAL A 664 4.48 11.33 18.11
C VAL A 664 5.48 10.25 17.69
N GLY A 665 4.99 9.07 17.26
CA GLY A 665 5.82 7.98 16.78
C GLY A 665 6.58 8.32 15.51
N ASN A 666 5.92 8.98 14.55
CA ASN A 666 6.56 9.41 13.30
C ASN A 666 7.60 10.51 13.56
N LEU A 667 7.24 11.53 14.36
CA LEU A 667 8.17 12.60 14.74
C LEU A 667 9.41 12.07 15.49
N PHE A 668 9.21 11.09 16.38
CA PHE A 668 10.31 10.44 17.11
C PHE A 668 11.18 9.58 16.18
N ARG A 669 10.62 8.96 15.15
CA ARG A 669 11.35 8.13 14.17
C ARG A 669 12.26 8.98 13.29
N GLU A 670 11.73 10.06 12.73
CA GLU A 670 12.45 11.00 11.86
C GLU A 670 13.59 11.73 12.60
N ASN A 671 13.37 12.08 13.87
CA ASN A 671 14.30 12.90 14.66
C ASN A 671 14.97 12.12 15.81
N ARG A 672 14.98 10.78 15.73
CA ARG A 672 15.37 9.89 16.82
C ARG A 672 16.72 10.23 17.44
N LEU A 673 17.73 10.51 16.61
CA LEU A 673 19.08 10.80 17.07
C LEU A 673 19.12 12.07 17.93
N VAL A 674 18.41 13.13 17.50
CA VAL A 674 18.30 14.40 18.22
C VAL A 674 17.58 14.19 19.55
N PHE A 675 16.45 13.48 19.55
CA PHE A 675 15.71 13.17 20.78
C PHE A 675 16.56 12.39 21.80
N THR A 676 17.30 11.39 21.32
CA THR A 676 18.12 10.53 22.18
C THR A 676 19.32 11.30 22.76
N GLN A 677 19.95 12.18 21.98
CA GLN A 677 21.02 13.07 22.45
C GLN A 677 20.51 14.09 23.48
N VAL A 678 19.37 14.74 23.21
CA VAL A 678 18.77 15.69 24.16
C VAL A 678 18.39 14.97 25.46
N ALA A 679 17.75 13.80 25.38
CA ALA A 679 17.39 13.01 26.56
C ALA A 679 18.64 12.56 27.36
N GLY A 680 19.66 12.06 26.68
CA GLY A 680 20.93 11.66 27.30
C GLY A 680 21.62 12.82 28.01
N ALA A 681 21.70 13.99 27.37
CA ALA A 681 22.29 15.19 27.95
C ALA A 681 21.54 15.66 29.20
N VAL A 682 20.21 15.67 29.16
CA VAL A 682 19.35 16.02 30.30
C VAL A 682 19.58 15.06 31.47
N ILE A 683 19.65 13.74 31.22
CA ILE A 683 19.91 12.73 32.25
C ILE A 683 21.30 12.90 32.88
N ILE A 684 22.33 13.20 32.08
CA ILE A 684 23.69 13.48 32.59
C ILE A 684 23.67 14.70 33.52
N VAL A 685 23.00 15.78 33.11
CA VAL A 685 22.86 16.99 33.94
C VAL A 685 22.15 16.68 35.26
N PHE A 686 21.08 15.88 35.22
CA PHE A 686 20.39 15.45 36.45
C PHE A 686 21.27 14.58 37.34
N GLY A 687 22.04 13.65 36.78
CA GLY A 687 22.97 12.82 37.55
C GLY A 687 24.05 13.65 38.25
N VAL A 688 24.60 14.67 37.57
CA VAL A 688 25.55 15.62 38.16
C VAL A 688 24.90 16.43 39.28
N LEU A 689 23.71 16.96 39.05
CA LEU A 689 22.95 17.71 40.07
C LEU A 689 22.65 16.85 41.31
N GLU A 690 22.31 15.57 41.12
CA GLU A 690 22.07 14.63 42.19
C GLU A 690 23.33 14.37 43.03
N ILE A 691 24.50 14.21 42.42
CA ILE A 691 25.79 14.05 43.14
C ILE A 691 26.07 15.24 44.07
N PHE A 692 25.73 16.46 43.66
CA PHE A 692 25.90 17.65 44.51
C PHE A 692 24.80 17.85 45.55
N GLY A 693 23.90 16.88 45.73
CA GLY A 693 22.77 16.96 46.64
C GLY A 693 21.70 17.97 46.19
N LYS A 694 21.77 18.40 44.93
CA LYS A 694 20.79 19.26 44.25
C LYS A 694 19.90 18.43 43.32
N GLY A 695 19.49 17.22 43.75
CA GLY A 695 18.59 16.35 42.97
C GLY A 695 17.25 17.01 42.62
N PHE A 696 16.23 16.27 42.20
CA PHE A 696 14.92 16.82 41.76
C PHE A 696 14.25 17.86 42.70
N SER A 697 14.64 17.92 43.97
CA SER A 697 14.21 18.95 44.94
C SER A 697 15.03 20.25 44.96
N GLY A 698 16.03 20.41 44.08
CA GLY A 698 16.94 21.56 44.00
C GLY A 698 16.32 22.78 43.33
N LEU A 699 15.28 22.58 42.52
CA LEU A 699 14.27 23.61 42.24
C LEU A 699 13.40 23.74 43.49
N GLN A 700 13.92 24.39 44.53
CA GLN A 700 13.04 24.95 45.55
C GLN A 700 12.29 26.11 44.91
N ILE A 701 11.29 25.79 44.08
CA ILE A 701 10.20 26.71 43.81
C ILE A 701 9.66 27.00 45.21
N ASN A 702 9.78 28.26 45.61
CA ASN A 702 9.44 28.73 46.95
C ASN A 702 7.91 28.76 47.09
N LEU A 703 7.27 27.60 46.91
CA LEU A 703 5.86 27.37 47.20
C LEU A 703 5.75 27.39 48.71
N LYS A 704 5.33 28.55 49.22
CA LYS A 704 4.99 28.77 50.62
C LYS A 704 4.26 27.54 51.17
N ARG A 705 5.00 26.77 51.98
CA ARG A 705 4.55 25.91 53.08
C ARG A 705 3.04 25.59 53.05
N ASN A 706 2.58 24.66 52.19
CA ASN A 706 1.29 24.01 52.41
C ASN A 706 1.12 22.67 51.68
N LYS A 707 0.98 21.64 52.52
CA LYS A 707 0.27 20.35 52.39
C LYS A 707 0.68 19.37 51.28
N LYS A 708 1.02 18.17 51.75
CA LYS A 708 1.01 16.88 51.04
C LYS A 708 -0.38 16.64 50.44
N THR A 709 -0.66 17.23 49.28
CA THR A 709 -1.97 17.19 48.66
C THR A 709 -2.01 16.11 47.57
N PRO A 710 -3.17 15.48 47.34
CA PRO A 710 -3.37 14.56 46.22
C PRO A 710 -3.01 15.20 44.88
N LEU A 711 -3.25 16.50 44.71
CA LEU A 711 -2.87 17.26 43.51
C LEU A 711 -1.33 17.31 43.30
N GLY A 712 -0.56 17.46 44.37
CA GLY A 712 0.90 17.38 44.29
C GLY A 712 1.39 16.00 43.87
N SER A 713 0.70 14.93 44.32
CA SER A 713 1.01 13.55 43.91
C SER A 713 0.65 13.30 42.44
N PHE A 714 -0.45 13.88 41.97
CA PHE A 714 -0.87 13.83 40.56
C PHE A 714 0.15 14.50 39.62
N LEU A 715 0.55 15.74 39.93
CA LEU A 715 1.55 16.46 39.14
C LEU A 715 2.90 15.73 39.15
N PHE A 716 3.28 15.15 40.29
CA PHE A 716 4.48 14.33 40.39
C PHE A 716 4.40 13.07 39.51
N GLY A 717 3.24 12.41 39.43
CA GLY A 717 3.00 11.28 38.53
C GLY A 717 3.09 11.65 37.04
N GLY A 718 2.56 12.81 36.64
CA GLY A 718 2.67 13.31 35.27
C GLY A 718 4.10 13.67 34.88
N VAL A 719 4.82 14.39 35.75
CA VAL A 719 6.25 14.70 35.54
C VAL A 719 7.09 13.43 35.48
N PHE A 720 6.76 12.43 36.29
CA PHE A 720 7.41 11.12 36.25
C PHE A 720 7.18 10.42 34.90
N ALA A 721 5.96 10.39 34.37
CA ALA A 721 5.69 9.82 33.05
C ALA A 721 6.53 10.49 31.93
N ILE A 722 6.64 11.81 31.94
CA ILE A 722 7.42 12.58 30.94
C ILE A 722 8.93 12.36 31.12
N GLY A 723 9.45 12.52 32.35
CA GLY A 723 10.89 12.47 32.62
C GLY A 723 11.50 11.07 32.55
N TRP A 724 10.72 10.02 32.79
CA TRP A 724 11.21 8.63 32.82
C TRP A 724 11.01 7.84 31.52
N SER A 725 10.33 8.44 30.54
CA SER A 725 10.14 7.84 29.21
C SER A 725 11.46 7.49 28.53
N ALA A 726 12.58 8.13 28.88
CA ALA A 726 13.90 7.82 28.30
C ALA A 726 14.50 6.48 28.76
N CYS A 727 14.24 6.05 30.01
CA CYS A 727 14.80 4.82 30.58
C CYS A 727 13.93 3.59 30.35
N ILE A 728 12.64 3.80 30.09
CA ILE A 728 11.68 2.76 29.70
C ILE A 728 11.41 2.83 28.18
N GLY A 729 12.14 3.71 27.49
CA GLY A 729 11.95 4.08 26.09
C GLY A 729 11.79 2.90 25.15
N PRO A 730 12.57 1.82 25.24
CA PRO A 730 12.40 0.68 24.34
C PRO A 730 11.07 -0.08 24.53
N ILE A 731 10.66 -0.30 25.78
CA ILE A 731 9.40 -1.00 26.09
C ILE A 731 8.21 -0.11 25.71
N LEU A 732 8.29 1.18 26.05
CA LEU A 732 7.27 2.16 25.72
C LEU A 732 7.17 2.40 24.21
N ALA A 733 8.30 2.45 23.49
CA ALA A 733 8.35 2.58 22.04
C ALA A 733 7.77 1.35 21.33
N SER A 734 8.07 0.15 21.84
CA SER A 734 7.48 -1.10 21.31
C SER A 734 5.97 -1.11 21.49
N LEU A 735 5.47 -0.68 22.66
CA LEU A 735 4.03 -0.56 22.92
C LEU A 735 3.36 0.58 22.12
N LEU A 736 4.05 1.70 21.89
CA LEU A 736 3.56 2.80 21.04
C LEU A 736 3.49 2.39 19.57
N LEU A 737 4.49 1.65 19.09
CA LEU A 737 4.52 1.09 17.73
C LEU A 737 3.40 0.07 17.54
N LEU A 738 3.22 -0.83 18.50
CA LEU A 738 2.14 -1.82 18.51
C LEU A 738 0.77 -1.15 18.64
N SER A 739 0.66 -0.09 19.44
CA SER A 739 -0.54 0.75 19.54
C SER A 739 -0.89 1.39 18.20
N ALA A 740 0.10 1.81 17.41
CA ALA A 740 -0.10 2.40 16.09
C ALA A 740 -0.70 1.41 15.07
N THR A 741 -0.55 0.10 15.27
CA THR A 741 -1.12 -0.94 14.40
C THR A 741 -2.55 -1.37 14.79
N THR A 742 -3.05 -0.98 15.97
CA THR A 742 -4.39 -1.38 16.48
C THR A 742 -5.58 -0.63 15.85
N GLY A 743 -5.33 0.22 14.85
CA GLY A 743 -6.35 0.84 14.00
C GLY A 743 -7.24 1.91 14.64
N THR A 744 -7.20 2.13 15.97
CA THR A 744 -7.97 3.18 16.64
C THR A 744 -7.19 3.83 17.79
N ALA A 745 -7.32 5.16 17.91
CA ALA A 745 -6.67 5.93 18.98
C ALA A 745 -7.14 5.51 20.39
N PHE A 746 -8.38 5.01 20.51
CA PHE A 746 -8.93 4.49 21.76
C PHE A 746 -8.28 3.17 22.20
N LYS A 747 -8.06 2.21 21.29
CA LYS A 747 -7.35 0.97 21.60
C LYS A 747 -5.91 1.27 22.06
N GLY A 748 -5.22 2.17 21.36
CA GLY A 748 -3.87 2.61 21.74
C GLY A 748 -3.78 3.29 23.11
N SER A 749 -4.72 4.18 23.41
CA SER A 749 -4.87 4.79 24.74
C SER A 749 -5.13 3.74 25.84
N GLY A 750 -5.99 2.77 25.55
CA GLY A 750 -6.31 1.66 26.45
C GLY A 750 -5.10 0.79 26.79
N LEU A 751 -4.27 0.42 25.80
CA LEU A 751 -3.05 -0.36 26.03
C LEU A 751 -2.07 0.35 26.95
N LEU A 752 -1.83 1.64 26.73
CA LEU A 752 -0.90 2.41 27.58
C LEU A 752 -1.46 2.75 28.96
N PHE A 753 -2.79 2.83 29.11
CA PHE A 753 -3.43 2.86 30.42
C PHE A 753 -3.19 1.56 31.20
N ILE A 754 -3.31 0.41 30.54
CA ILE A 754 -3.07 -0.91 31.15
C ILE A 754 -1.59 -1.10 31.50
N TYR A 755 -0.68 -0.61 30.66
CA TYR A 755 0.74 -0.52 30.99
C TYR A 755 1.00 0.36 32.22
N ALA A 756 0.35 1.52 32.32
CA ALA A 756 0.44 2.40 33.49
C ALA A 756 -0.06 1.71 34.77
N LEU A 757 -1.10 0.87 34.68
CA LEU A 757 -1.59 0.04 35.78
C LEU A 757 -0.54 -0.97 36.23
N GLY A 758 0.09 -1.67 35.27
CA GLY A 758 1.17 -2.61 35.53
C GLY A 758 2.33 -1.97 36.29
N LEU A 759 2.66 -0.72 35.99
CA LEU A 759 3.71 0.04 36.68
C LEU A 759 3.29 0.50 38.09
N ALA A 760 2.03 0.92 38.27
CA ALA A 760 1.55 1.49 39.52
C ALA A 760 1.18 0.46 40.60
N ILE A 761 0.70 -0.73 40.23
CA ILE A 761 0.28 -1.76 41.19
C ILE A 761 1.44 -2.21 42.11
N PRO A 762 2.64 -2.54 41.60
CA PRO A 762 3.78 -2.85 42.46
C PRO A 762 4.14 -1.70 43.42
N LEU A 763 4.04 -0.45 42.98
CA LEU A 763 4.28 0.72 43.82
C LEU A 763 3.25 0.82 44.96
N ILE A 764 1.98 0.60 44.67
CA ILE A 764 0.90 0.55 45.67
C ILE A 764 1.19 -0.54 46.70
N LEU A 765 1.53 -1.77 46.25
CA LEU A 765 1.83 -2.90 47.12
C LEU A 765 3.02 -2.63 48.05
N VAL A 766 4.13 -2.09 47.53
CA VAL A 766 5.30 -1.73 48.33
C VAL A 766 4.98 -0.60 49.33
N SER A 767 4.16 0.37 48.93
CA SER A 767 3.75 1.48 49.79
C SER A 767 2.86 1.04 50.97
N LEU A 768 1.98 0.05 50.78
CA LEU A 768 1.13 -0.50 51.82
C LEU A 768 1.91 -1.33 52.85
N TYR A 769 3.01 -1.96 52.43
CA TYR A 769 3.88 -2.75 53.30
C TYR A 769 5.03 -1.95 53.94
N PHE A 770 5.20 -0.67 53.58
CA PHE A 770 6.32 0.17 53.99
C PHE A 770 6.51 0.25 55.52
N ASP A 771 5.41 0.38 56.28
CA ASP A 771 5.43 0.45 57.75
C ASP A 771 6.02 -0.79 58.42
N ARG A 772 5.88 -1.97 57.79
CA ARG A 772 6.41 -3.25 58.33
C ARG A 772 7.89 -3.47 58.02
N ILE A 773 8.43 -2.78 57.01
CA ILE A 773 9.79 -3.03 56.50
C ILE A 773 10.78 -1.97 57.02
N LYS A 774 10.29 -0.80 57.47
CA LYS A 774 11.07 0.37 57.96
C LYS A 774 12.20 0.08 58.96
N ASN A 775 12.12 -1.02 59.73
CA ASN A 775 13.07 -1.38 60.79
C ASN A 775 13.99 -2.59 60.46
N LYS A 776 13.95 -3.17 59.25
CA LYS A 776 14.80 -4.33 58.89
C LYS A 776 16.21 -3.92 58.39
N ARG A 777 17.20 -4.83 58.54
CA ARG A 777 18.62 -4.66 58.12
C ARG A 777 18.79 -4.09 56.70
N PHE A 778 17.91 -4.47 55.78
CA PHE A 778 17.84 -4.01 54.40
C PHE A 778 17.70 -2.47 54.25
N TRP A 779 16.87 -1.83 55.07
CA TRP A 779 16.68 -0.36 55.02
C TRP A 779 17.82 0.44 55.65
N ARG A 780 18.63 -0.18 56.51
CA ARG A 780 19.85 0.45 57.06
C ARG A 780 20.96 0.58 56.01
N ILE A 781 20.94 -0.27 54.97
CA ILE A 781 21.84 -0.20 53.82
C ILE A 781 21.37 0.88 52.84
N LEU A 782 20.05 0.98 52.61
CA LEU A 782 19.41 2.00 51.76
C LEU A 782 19.43 3.43 52.32
N LYS A 783 19.59 3.64 53.63
CA LYS A 783 19.67 5.00 54.23
C LYS A 783 20.95 5.78 53.86
N GLY A 784 21.97 5.10 53.33
CA GLY A 784 23.25 5.70 52.95
C GLY A 784 24.05 6.27 54.13
N ARG A 785 25.27 6.73 53.86
CA ARG A 785 26.14 7.46 54.80
C ARG A 785 26.50 8.81 54.21
N THR A 786 26.61 9.83 55.05
CA THR A 786 27.06 11.16 54.62
C THR A 786 28.57 11.18 54.51
N ILE A 787 29.09 11.38 53.30
CA ILE A 787 30.51 11.48 52.97
C ILE A 787 30.86 12.96 52.85
N LYS A 788 31.96 13.40 53.47
CA LYS A 788 32.41 14.79 53.47
C LYS A 788 33.56 14.95 52.47
N PHE A 789 33.39 15.81 51.47
CA PHE A 789 34.43 16.18 50.52
C PHE A 789 34.91 17.61 50.78
N LYS A 790 36.20 17.87 50.59
CA LYS A 790 36.78 19.22 50.67
C LYS A 790 37.14 19.64 49.25
N ILE A 791 36.34 20.50 48.65
CA ILE A 791 36.51 20.97 47.26
C ILE A 791 36.67 22.50 47.32
N LEU A 792 37.77 23.03 46.75
CA LEU A 792 38.06 24.46 46.69
C LEU A 792 37.91 25.19 48.05
N GLY A 793 38.39 24.55 49.13
CA GLY A 793 38.34 25.12 50.48
C GLY A 793 36.98 25.05 51.19
N LYS A 794 35.88 24.68 50.52
CA LYS A 794 34.55 24.51 51.12
C LYS A 794 34.25 23.03 51.40
N GLN A 795 33.65 22.74 52.56
CA GLN A 795 33.21 21.38 52.92
C GLN A 795 31.83 21.09 52.31
N VAL A 796 31.75 20.13 51.38
CA VAL A 796 30.51 19.67 50.76
C VAL A 796 30.13 18.31 51.36
N LYS A 797 28.91 18.20 51.87
CA LYS A 797 28.35 16.96 52.43
C LYS A 797 27.50 16.28 51.37
N VAL A 798 27.89 15.08 50.93
CA VAL A 798 27.17 14.30 49.92
C VAL A 798 26.68 13.00 50.55
N HIS A 799 25.43 12.62 50.29
CA HIS A 799 24.91 11.31 50.72
C HIS A 799 25.37 10.23 49.74
N SER A 800 25.82 9.08 50.26
CA SER A 800 26.29 7.96 49.43
C SER A 800 25.24 7.44 48.46
N THR A 801 23.95 7.56 48.79
CA THR A 801 22.82 7.19 47.91
C THR A 801 22.72 8.11 46.71
N TYR A 802 22.84 9.43 46.91
CA TYR A 802 22.83 10.42 45.82
C TYR A 802 24.09 10.33 44.95
N LEU A 803 25.23 9.98 45.55
CA LEU A 803 26.47 9.74 44.80
C LEU A 803 26.34 8.53 43.86
N ILE A 804 25.84 7.39 44.37
CA ILE A 804 25.69 6.17 43.58
C ILE A 804 24.59 6.33 42.52
N SER A 805 23.43 6.88 42.91
CA SER A 805 22.32 7.15 41.99
C SER A 805 22.71 8.12 40.88
N GLY A 806 23.37 9.23 41.23
CA GLY A 806 23.83 10.21 40.25
C GLY A 806 24.93 9.66 39.31
N LEU A 807 25.83 8.81 39.80
CA LEU A 807 26.81 8.11 38.95
C LEU A 807 26.13 7.15 37.96
N ILE A 808 25.13 6.39 38.41
CA ILE A 808 24.35 5.49 37.55
C ILE A 808 23.62 6.29 36.47
N LEU A 809 22.98 7.42 36.82
CA LEU A 809 22.32 8.30 35.86
C LEU A 809 23.30 8.87 34.84
N ILE A 810 24.50 9.30 35.24
CA ILE A 810 25.53 9.77 34.30
C ILE A 810 25.92 8.65 33.33
N ILE A 811 26.16 7.44 33.82
CA ILE A 811 26.54 6.29 32.97
C ILE A 811 25.43 5.98 31.97
N ILE A 812 24.18 5.87 32.42
CA ILE A 812 23.02 5.60 31.55
C ILE A 812 22.82 6.75 30.56
N GLY A 813 22.93 8.00 31.01
CA GLY A 813 22.79 9.18 30.16
C GLY A 813 23.86 9.23 29.05
N VAL A 814 25.11 8.82 29.35
CA VAL A 814 26.18 8.69 28.34
C VAL A 814 25.88 7.56 27.35
N LEU A 815 25.37 6.42 27.82
CA LEU A 815 24.98 5.31 26.96
C LEU A 815 23.80 5.66 26.03
N ILE A 816 22.85 6.46 26.51
CA ILE A 816 21.73 6.99 25.72
C ILE A 816 22.25 8.05 24.74
N PHE A 817 23.03 9.03 25.20
CA PHE A 817 23.55 10.12 24.36
C PHE A 817 24.33 9.63 23.12
N ASN A 818 25.06 8.52 23.26
CA ASN A 818 25.85 7.91 22.19
C ASN A 818 25.15 6.76 21.46
N ASP A 819 23.86 6.55 21.70
CA ASP A 819 23.04 5.47 21.10
C ASP A 819 23.49 4.03 21.42
N TYR A 820 24.47 3.84 22.31
CA TYR A 820 24.98 2.52 22.69
C TYR A 820 23.93 1.65 23.38
N LEU A 821 23.04 2.24 24.17
CA LEU A 821 21.96 1.49 24.85
C LEU A 821 20.97 0.90 23.84
N TYR A 822 20.66 1.64 22.76
CA TYR A 822 19.81 1.15 21.68
C TYR A 822 20.48 0.01 20.91
N ARG A 823 21.75 0.17 20.54
CA ARG A 823 22.51 -0.87 19.82
C ARG A 823 22.63 -2.16 20.64
N LEU A 824 22.90 -2.05 21.94
CA LEU A 824 22.93 -3.19 22.85
C LEU A 824 21.56 -3.88 22.94
N ASN A 825 20.47 -3.12 22.94
CA ASN A 825 19.13 -3.67 22.96
C ASN A 825 18.76 -4.36 21.64
N GLN A 826 19.16 -3.80 20.49
CA GLN A 826 18.97 -4.44 19.19
C GLN A 826 19.80 -5.73 19.07
N LEU A 827 21.05 -5.73 19.53
CA LEU A 827 21.88 -6.93 19.60
C LEU A 827 21.28 -7.99 20.53
N ALA A 828 20.64 -7.59 21.63
CA ALA A 828 19.93 -8.49 22.52
C ALA A 828 18.66 -9.06 21.85
N LEU A 829 17.92 -8.27 21.08
CA LEU A 829 16.74 -8.71 20.34
C LEU A 829 17.09 -9.58 19.12
N GLN A 830 18.27 -9.41 18.53
CA GLN A 830 18.80 -10.28 17.47
C GLN A 830 19.40 -11.59 18.00
N SER A 831 19.52 -11.75 19.33
CA SER A 831 19.96 -12.99 19.93
C SER A 831 18.88 -14.06 19.81
N THR A 832 19.21 -15.17 19.14
CA THR A 832 18.37 -16.37 19.03
C THR A 832 17.84 -16.85 20.38
N TYR A 833 18.64 -16.72 21.44
CA TYR A 833 18.25 -17.14 22.79
C TYR A 833 17.15 -16.25 23.41
N VAL A 834 17.16 -14.95 23.12
CA VAL A 834 16.14 -14.01 23.63
C VAL A 834 14.83 -14.19 22.85
N GLN A 835 14.91 -14.37 21.53
CA GLN A 835 13.77 -14.71 20.67
C GLN A 835 13.11 -16.03 21.12
N GLU A 836 13.90 -17.06 21.43
CA GLU A 836 13.39 -18.35 21.91
C GLU A 836 12.67 -18.24 23.27
N ILE A 837 13.14 -17.37 24.18
CA ILE A 837 12.46 -17.08 25.45
C ILE A 837 11.14 -16.35 25.23
N ILE A 838 11.09 -15.41 24.28
CA ILE A 838 9.86 -14.67 23.94
C ILE A 838 8.84 -15.63 23.33
N ILE A 839 9.23 -16.44 22.35
CA ILE A 839 8.37 -17.43 21.68
C ILE A 839 7.85 -18.45 22.69
N LYS A 840 8.72 -19.05 23.51
CA LYS A 840 8.29 -20.00 24.57
C LYS A 840 7.41 -19.33 25.63
N GLY A 841 7.62 -18.05 25.90
CA GLY A 841 6.79 -17.24 26.79
C GLY A 841 5.40 -16.99 26.22
N GLU A 842 5.30 -16.66 24.94
CA GLU A 842 4.02 -16.53 24.22
C GLU A 842 3.29 -17.87 24.14
N GLU A 843 3.99 -18.96 23.85
CA GLU A 843 3.43 -20.32 23.79
C GLU A 843 2.93 -20.79 25.16
N PHE A 844 3.66 -20.49 26.24
CA PHE A 844 3.22 -20.75 27.61
C PHE A 844 1.96 -19.94 27.98
N LEU A 845 1.89 -18.67 27.58
CA LEU A 845 0.72 -17.83 27.81
C LEU A 845 -0.49 -18.28 26.98
N LYS A 846 -0.30 -18.64 25.71
CA LYS A 846 -1.33 -19.23 24.84
C LYS A 846 -1.92 -20.50 25.48
N ASN A 847 -1.07 -21.41 25.96
CA ASN A 847 -1.50 -22.66 26.60
C ASN A 847 -2.22 -22.48 27.95
N LEU A 848 -1.99 -21.36 28.65
CA LEU A 848 -2.64 -21.06 29.92
C LEU A 848 -4.10 -20.55 29.75
N PHE A 849 -4.42 -19.96 28.60
CA PHE A 849 -5.71 -19.29 28.35
C PHE A 849 -6.58 -19.93 27.25
N ILE A 850 -6.05 -20.89 26.49
CA ILE A 850 -6.79 -21.71 25.50
C ILE A 850 -7.42 -22.96 26.15
N ARG A 851 -7.29 -23.14 27.48
CA ARG A 851 -8.00 -24.19 28.25
C ARG A 851 -9.21 -23.68 29.00
#